data_AF-A0A133XXH0-F1
#
_entry.id   AF-A0A133XXH0-F1
#
_cell.length_a   1.000
_cell.length_b   1.000
_cell.length_c   1.000
_cell.angle_alpha   90.00
_cell.angle_beta   90.00
_cell.angle_gamma   90.00
#
_symmetry.space_group_name_H-M   'P 1'
#
loop_
_entity.id
_entity.type
_entity.pdbx_description
1 polymer ?
#
loop_
_entity_poly.entity_id
_entity_poly.type
_entity_poly.pdbx_seq_one_letter_code
_entity_poly.pdbx_strand_id
1 'polypeptide(L)'
;MNERFNLRVLNAKAHIRAWSRRRTLIALASAALAMLLASPFTAQALQTATKTVSALPAATAADPASTNATADATDSYGTKVMFDFNGDGKTTEADWNEYLTWMHNFRPFDFDLQSGDLGDSHNGGVQITGATQLLVNGQQGTLKTLDKNLDVNKMPTYYLNNIGQITPVKNQSPWGTCWAFASISALESAILKAQYPKAYNAEDHKEPVLTNLDDHGVDLSELSLAWKAYDLQSEGSQKGEGQVDVLPPDTTPDRLACGGWATMAQTLFGGWQALTTEKAQPYWPTGVAMNWDNRKNLRGFHDKWAMHTDANGKEVYEDAGARVNGTYYLPSPNILVPDKNDHLVWKGYNEDANTLIKQALVKHGGVQIGYGADTYRPGQKSKSDFINGEHWAQYCDATNVEITHAVTIVGWDDNFDPAKFKAGKNDVTNLKKGAWLVKNSWNSVDLLMKQFGLSKEEAQKQTKWGIVDKDGAHTGFFWLSYYDRSINTPSYFSVDLKQDGYDYDNNYSYDYLINQSQSPLVLRTADKGTLVSNIFTAKGDEALRAVSVQTAEPNSKTSISIYMLNNADALKDNDPTNDGEPVLTMNYTAKVPGLHTVKLPHALNLKKGQTFAVVQNVTGVNADKSINSYLNLETGMSQDAQWPDKNNAETKGRAMGYVWSTAVANPGETFVKLMTKDGYKWVTPAEIGKTLGENKYFEFGNALIKAFTVNDFAQDSHYQMVTSSNVKQGEEVLFASNAPLKSFVAVRIDGATIDPSNYSVEEGTTKVTLKAAFTKSLSAGKHTIEIVSTDGIAKATFTVTATDAVDTPNDNKTQTATQVVAKTSKPGKMPRTQDPTTIAPMVAMGAGAGLAAFGAVARRKKN
;
A
#
# COMPACT_ATOMS: atom_id res chain seq x y z
N MET A 1 5.21 -29.62 63.94
CA MET A 1 5.53 -29.69 62.50
C MET A 1 5.26 -28.32 61.88
N ASN A 2 6.25 -27.45 61.96
CA ASN A 2 6.24 -26.11 61.38
C ASN A 2 7.72 -25.71 61.32
N GLU A 3 8.33 -25.83 60.13
CA GLU A 3 9.65 -25.27 59.74
C GLU A 3 10.10 -25.94 58.44
N ARG A 4 9.52 -25.58 57.28
CA ARG A 4 10.09 -25.84 55.93
C ARG A 4 9.58 -24.87 54.85
N PHE A 5 9.27 -23.62 55.19
CA PHE A 5 8.83 -22.62 54.20
C PHE A 5 9.45 -21.22 54.34
N ASN A 6 10.63 -21.08 54.96
CA ASN A 6 11.29 -19.78 55.13
C ASN A 6 12.78 -19.71 54.72
N LEU A 7 13.21 -20.51 53.74
CA LEU A 7 14.62 -20.48 53.27
C LEU A 7 14.80 -20.48 51.74
N ARG A 8 13.90 -19.81 51.01
CA ARG A 8 14.09 -19.54 49.56
C ARG A 8 13.79 -18.11 49.09
N VAL A 9 13.69 -17.13 50.00
CA VAL A 9 13.46 -15.71 49.64
C VAL A 9 14.65 -14.80 49.99
N LEU A 10 15.74 -15.34 50.53
CA LEU A 10 16.90 -14.55 51.00
C LEU A 10 18.21 -14.82 50.26
N ASN A 11 18.17 -15.21 48.97
CA ASN A 11 19.39 -15.34 48.16
C ASN A 11 19.25 -14.89 46.69
N ALA A 12 18.35 -13.95 46.40
CA ALA A 12 18.22 -13.30 45.09
C ALA A 12 18.38 -11.77 45.14
N LYS A 13 18.77 -11.20 46.29
CA LYS A 13 19.01 -9.75 46.47
C LYS A 13 20.46 -9.36 46.78
N ALA A 14 21.41 -10.29 46.69
CA ALA A 14 22.82 -10.04 47.00
C ALA A 14 23.77 -9.96 45.78
N HIS A 15 23.29 -10.16 44.55
CA HIS A 15 24.11 -10.00 43.33
C HIS A 15 23.84 -8.73 42.52
N ILE A 16 23.00 -7.82 43.01
CA ILE A 16 22.76 -6.50 42.43
C ILE A 16 23.24 -5.44 43.41
N ARG A 17 24.57 -5.38 43.64
CA ARG A 17 25.31 -4.26 44.26
C ARG A 17 26.81 -4.56 44.32
N ALA A 18 27.44 -4.84 43.17
CA ALA A 18 28.90 -4.81 43.04
C ALA A 18 29.33 -4.75 41.56
N TRP A 19 28.86 -3.74 40.82
CA TRP A 19 29.40 -3.46 39.50
C TRP A 19 29.50 -1.95 39.25
N SER A 20 30.28 -1.31 40.12
CA SER A 20 30.94 -0.04 39.83
C SER A 20 32.40 -0.21 40.25
N ARG A 21 33.32 0.28 39.40
CA ARG A 21 34.78 0.11 39.41
C ARG A 21 35.32 -1.00 38.49
N ARG A 22 35.42 -0.69 37.20
CA ARG A 22 36.57 -1.06 36.35
C ARG A 22 36.76 -0.06 35.20
N ARG A 23 36.88 1.22 35.56
CA ARG A 23 37.67 2.21 34.80
C ARG A 23 39.05 2.33 35.44
N THR A 24 39.86 1.27 35.42
CA THR A 24 41.32 1.35 35.60
C THR A 24 41.90 -0.01 35.23
N LEU A 25 42.50 -0.11 34.04
CA LEU A 25 43.58 -1.03 33.63
C LEU A 25 43.71 -0.98 32.09
N ILE A 26 43.95 0.22 31.56
CA ILE A 26 44.70 0.42 30.31
C ILE A 26 46.07 0.88 30.78
N ALA A 27 46.95 -0.08 31.05
CA ALA A 27 48.40 0.06 31.13
C ALA A 27 48.95 -1.32 31.47
N LEU A 28 49.92 -1.79 30.69
CA LEU A 28 50.69 -3.05 30.82
C LEU A 28 50.11 -4.27 30.09
N ALA A 29 50.41 -4.36 28.79
CA ALA A 29 51.09 -5.54 28.24
C ALA A 29 51.50 -5.26 26.78
N SER A 30 52.75 -4.84 26.61
CA SER A 30 53.49 -4.93 25.34
C SER A 30 54.69 -5.86 25.58
N ALA A 31 54.99 -6.70 24.58
CA ALA A 31 56.18 -7.57 24.40
C ALA A 31 56.21 -8.85 25.30
N ALA A 32 56.56 -10.06 24.85
CA ALA A 32 57.14 -10.55 23.59
C ALA A 32 56.99 -12.09 23.43
N LEU A 33 56.85 -12.56 22.19
CA LEU A 33 57.52 -13.68 21.48
C LEU A 33 56.70 -13.91 20.17
N ALA A 34 57.10 -13.61 18.93
CA ALA A 34 58.30 -13.90 18.13
C ALA A 34 58.65 -15.41 18.16
N MET A 35 58.72 -16.19 17.07
CA MET A 35 59.05 -15.96 15.66
C MET A 35 58.46 -17.08 14.76
N LEU A 36 58.12 -16.77 13.51
CA LEU A 36 58.72 -17.45 12.33
C LEU A 36 58.46 -16.67 11.04
N LEU A 37 59.56 -16.43 10.34
CA LEU A 37 59.78 -15.59 9.16
C LEU A 37 59.54 -16.38 7.86
N ALA A 38 59.12 -15.70 6.78
CA ALA A 38 59.82 -15.70 5.47
C ALA A 38 59.12 -14.79 4.42
N SER A 39 59.51 -13.51 4.40
CA SER A 39 60.03 -12.70 3.25
C SER A 39 59.25 -12.59 1.89
N PRO A 40 59.63 -11.68 0.95
CA PRO A 40 58.85 -10.47 0.61
C PRO A 40 58.63 -10.29 -0.92
N PHE A 41 57.97 -9.21 -1.38
CA PHE A 41 58.46 -8.37 -2.49
C PHE A 41 57.65 -7.06 -2.64
N THR A 42 58.43 -6.00 -2.89
CA THR A 42 58.23 -4.54 -3.10
C THR A 42 57.29 -4.16 -4.26
N ALA A 43 56.40 -3.15 -4.20
CA ALA A 43 56.53 -1.67 -4.14
C ALA A 43 56.70 -0.93 -5.51
N GLN A 44 56.02 0.23 -5.63
CA GLN A 44 56.12 1.37 -6.62
C GLN A 44 55.35 1.24 -7.96
N ALA A 45 54.72 2.27 -8.55
CA ALA A 45 54.53 3.70 -8.26
C ALA A 45 53.36 4.32 -9.09
N LEU A 46 52.97 5.54 -8.68
CA LEU A 46 51.97 6.50 -9.21
C LEU A 46 52.28 7.04 -10.63
N GLN A 47 51.27 7.17 -11.53
CA GLN A 47 50.72 8.44 -12.09
C GLN A 47 49.99 8.31 -13.46
N THR A 48 48.79 8.91 -13.48
CA THR A 48 48.06 9.60 -14.58
C THR A 48 47.54 8.87 -15.84
N ALA A 49 46.21 8.70 -15.82
CA ALA A 49 45.21 9.07 -16.84
C ALA A 49 45.29 8.49 -18.27
N THR A 50 44.35 7.61 -18.62
CA THR A 50 43.33 7.89 -19.67
C THR A 50 42.23 6.82 -19.73
N LYS A 51 41.03 7.28 -20.09
CA LYS A 51 39.78 6.55 -20.36
C LYS A 51 39.94 5.13 -20.93
N THR A 52 39.28 4.17 -20.26
CA THR A 52 38.27 3.26 -20.84
C THR A 52 37.60 2.51 -19.69
N VAL A 53 36.32 2.77 -19.45
CA VAL A 53 35.49 1.92 -18.57
C VAL A 53 35.31 0.60 -19.31
N SER A 54 36.03 -0.44 -18.88
CA SER A 54 35.75 -1.82 -19.27
C SER A 54 34.48 -2.25 -18.55
N ALA A 55 33.40 -2.43 -19.31
CA ALA A 55 32.19 -3.08 -18.84
C ALA A 55 32.53 -4.49 -18.33
N LEU A 56 32.23 -4.75 -17.07
CA LEU A 56 32.04 -6.12 -16.56
C LEU A 56 30.61 -6.56 -16.92
N PRO A 57 30.40 -7.85 -17.20
CA PRO A 57 29.30 -8.31 -18.03
C PRO A 57 27.96 -8.03 -17.35
N ALA A 58 27.02 -7.53 -18.15
CA ALA A 58 25.61 -7.53 -17.81
C ALA A 58 25.23 -8.92 -17.28
N ALA A 59 24.49 -8.96 -16.18
CA ALA A 59 23.65 -10.11 -15.88
C ALA A 59 22.91 -10.43 -17.18
N THR A 60 23.17 -11.60 -17.73
CA THR A 60 22.58 -12.05 -19.00
C THR A 60 21.08 -11.95 -18.85
N ALA A 61 20.45 -11.07 -19.64
CA ALA A 61 19.02 -11.10 -19.85
C ALA A 61 18.68 -12.52 -20.32
N ALA A 62 17.95 -13.25 -19.48
CA ALA A 62 17.46 -14.57 -19.83
C ALA A 62 16.58 -14.47 -21.08
N ASP A 63 16.76 -15.42 -21.98
CA ASP A 63 16.06 -15.55 -23.25
C ASP A 63 14.54 -15.69 -23.00
N PRO A 64 13.65 -14.84 -23.58
CA PRO A 64 12.22 -14.93 -23.36
C PRO A 64 11.61 -16.01 -24.28
N ALA A 65 11.89 -17.28 -23.99
CA ALA A 65 11.28 -18.40 -24.71
C ALA A 65 11.28 -19.71 -23.90
N SER A 66 10.28 -19.88 -23.03
CA SER A 66 9.40 -21.07 -22.98
C SER A 66 8.59 -21.08 -21.68
N THR A 67 7.29 -20.78 -21.80
CA THR A 67 6.31 -21.01 -20.75
C THR A 67 5.95 -22.50 -20.70
N ASN A 68 6.84 -23.32 -20.16
CA ASN A 68 6.47 -24.67 -19.73
C ASN A 68 6.37 -24.65 -18.20
N ALA A 69 5.13 -24.62 -17.71
CA ALA A 69 4.83 -24.85 -16.29
C ALA A 69 5.32 -26.26 -15.94
N THR A 70 6.49 -26.36 -15.33
CA THR A 70 6.95 -27.59 -14.68
C THR A 70 6.17 -27.73 -13.38
N ALA A 71 5.50 -28.88 -13.19
CA ALA A 71 4.77 -29.17 -11.97
C ALA A 71 5.68 -28.97 -10.75
N ASP A 72 5.34 -27.98 -9.91
CA ASP A 72 5.98 -27.71 -8.63
C ASP A 72 5.63 -28.87 -7.68
N ALA A 73 6.65 -29.52 -7.11
CA ALA A 73 6.46 -30.64 -6.18
C ALA A 73 5.71 -30.23 -4.90
N THR A 74 5.60 -28.92 -4.64
CA THR A 74 4.92 -28.36 -3.46
C THR A 74 3.48 -27.94 -3.72
N ASP A 75 3.00 -27.93 -4.98
CA ASP A 75 1.64 -27.54 -5.35
C ASP A 75 0.82 -28.72 -5.89
N SER A 76 -0.04 -29.28 -5.03
CA SER A 76 -0.87 -30.44 -5.40
C SER A 76 -2.01 -30.14 -6.40
N TYR A 77 -2.40 -28.87 -6.56
CA TYR A 77 -3.40 -28.44 -7.54
C TYR A 77 -2.78 -28.18 -8.91
N GLY A 78 -1.45 -27.99 -9.01
CA GLY A 78 -0.80 -27.55 -10.23
C GLY A 78 -1.25 -26.13 -10.63
N THR A 79 -1.44 -25.27 -9.64
CA THR A 79 -1.69 -23.85 -9.84
C THR A 79 -0.47 -23.15 -10.46
N LYS A 80 -0.69 -21.91 -10.89
CA LYS A 80 0.33 -21.07 -11.54
C LYS A 80 0.81 -19.94 -10.62
N VAL A 81 0.88 -20.19 -9.31
CA VAL A 81 1.43 -19.20 -8.38
C VAL A 81 2.91 -18.95 -8.72
N MET A 82 3.27 -17.68 -8.85
CA MET A 82 4.64 -17.23 -9.12
C MET A 82 5.36 -17.02 -7.79
N PHE A 83 6.36 -17.85 -7.52
CA PHE A 83 7.25 -17.78 -6.36
C PHE A 83 8.68 -18.10 -6.80
N ASP A 84 9.42 -17.06 -7.21
CA ASP A 84 10.81 -17.14 -7.68
C ASP A 84 11.70 -16.45 -6.64
N PHE A 85 11.99 -17.16 -5.55
CA PHE A 85 12.73 -16.60 -4.42
C PHE A 85 14.22 -16.49 -4.72
N ASN A 86 14.75 -17.41 -5.55
CA ASN A 86 16.17 -17.45 -5.91
C ASN A 86 16.52 -16.57 -7.13
N GLY A 87 15.51 -16.06 -7.85
CA GLY A 87 15.66 -15.16 -8.99
C GLY A 87 16.10 -15.84 -10.29
N ASP A 88 15.87 -17.14 -10.45
CA ASP A 88 16.24 -17.92 -11.63
C ASP A 88 15.19 -17.87 -12.77
N GLY A 89 14.07 -17.17 -12.53
CA GLY A 89 12.96 -17.00 -13.46
C GLY A 89 11.94 -18.14 -13.42
N LYS A 90 12.02 -19.05 -12.43
CA LYS A 90 11.12 -20.20 -12.30
C LYS A 90 10.55 -20.28 -10.88
N THR A 91 9.53 -21.11 -10.73
CA THR A 91 8.98 -21.47 -9.43
C THR A 91 9.15 -22.97 -9.25
N THR A 92 10.03 -23.33 -8.33
CA THR A 92 10.46 -24.70 -8.08
C THR A 92 10.51 -25.00 -6.59
N GLU A 93 10.61 -26.28 -6.23
CA GLU A 93 10.84 -26.70 -4.84
C GLU A 93 12.09 -26.05 -4.22
N ALA A 94 13.09 -25.68 -5.04
CA ALA A 94 14.29 -24.99 -4.56
C ALA A 94 13.98 -23.61 -3.99
N ASP A 95 13.07 -22.84 -4.61
CA ASP A 95 12.65 -21.52 -4.14
C ASP A 95 12.04 -21.58 -2.75
N TRP A 96 11.15 -22.54 -2.54
CA TRP A 96 10.48 -22.79 -1.26
C TRP A 96 11.48 -23.20 -0.16
N ASN A 97 12.42 -24.07 -0.48
CA ASN A 97 13.46 -24.50 0.46
C ASN A 97 14.46 -23.38 0.78
N GLU A 98 14.80 -22.57 -0.21
CA GLU A 98 15.66 -21.39 -0.02
C GLU A 98 14.96 -20.33 0.84
N TYR A 99 13.67 -20.12 0.64
CA TYR A 99 12.86 -19.26 1.50
C TYR A 99 12.87 -19.74 2.96
N LEU A 100 12.62 -21.03 3.23
CA LEU A 100 12.73 -21.58 4.60
C LEU A 100 14.12 -21.42 5.20
N THR A 101 15.16 -21.67 4.39
CA THR A 101 16.55 -21.54 4.82
C THR A 101 16.89 -20.10 5.15
N TRP A 102 16.48 -19.17 4.29
CA TRP A 102 16.61 -17.74 4.52
C TRP A 102 15.88 -17.36 5.81
N MET A 103 14.61 -17.73 6.00
CA MET A 103 13.86 -17.42 7.24
C MET A 103 14.52 -17.96 8.50
N HIS A 104 15.04 -19.19 8.48
CA HIS A 104 15.72 -19.78 9.64
C HIS A 104 16.96 -18.96 10.03
N ASN A 105 17.69 -18.48 9.04
CA ASN A 105 18.96 -17.78 9.21
C ASN A 105 18.80 -16.26 9.31
N PHE A 106 17.67 -15.73 8.83
CA PHE A 106 17.39 -14.30 8.75
C PHE A 106 17.38 -13.75 10.16
N ARG A 107 18.36 -12.90 10.41
CA ARG A 107 18.49 -12.12 11.63
C ARG A 107 18.31 -10.69 11.18
N PRO A 108 17.06 -10.21 11.07
CA PRO A 108 16.85 -8.83 10.68
C PRO A 108 17.64 -7.90 11.60
N PHE A 109 17.86 -8.32 12.86
CA PHE A 109 18.59 -7.59 13.87
C PHE A 109 19.44 -8.53 14.75
N ASP A 110 20.70 -8.16 15.01
CA ASP A 110 21.58 -8.85 15.94
C ASP A 110 21.24 -8.41 17.38
N PHE A 111 20.37 -9.17 18.04
CA PHE A 111 20.13 -8.98 19.46
C PHE A 111 21.35 -9.45 20.22
N ASP A 112 21.97 -8.53 20.97
CA ASP A 112 22.88 -8.96 22.02
C ASP A 112 22.06 -9.39 23.24
N LEU A 113 21.54 -10.61 23.16
CA LEU A 113 20.82 -11.28 24.25
C LEU A 113 21.69 -11.43 25.51
N GLN A 114 23.02 -11.29 25.42
CA GLN A 114 23.91 -11.33 26.59
C GLN A 114 23.96 -10.00 27.34
N SER A 115 23.78 -8.86 26.65
CA SER A 115 23.69 -7.54 27.29
C SER A 115 22.27 -7.11 27.61
N GLY A 116 21.25 -7.78 27.06
CA GLY A 116 19.85 -7.34 27.14
C GLY A 116 19.62 -6.02 26.38
N ASP A 117 20.58 -5.63 25.55
CA ASP A 117 20.46 -4.51 24.64
C ASP A 117 19.65 -4.99 23.43
N LEU A 118 18.44 -4.47 23.31
CA LEU A 118 17.59 -4.73 22.15
C LEU A 118 18.20 -4.17 20.85
N GLY A 119 19.37 -3.52 20.87
CA GLY A 119 20.09 -3.13 19.66
C GLY A 119 19.57 -1.84 19.01
N ASP A 120 20.42 -1.26 18.17
CA ASP A 120 20.25 0.05 17.54
C ASP A 120 19.04 0.12 16.58
N SER A 121 18.65 -1.03 16.01
CA SER A 121 17.72 -1.18 14.90
C SER A 121 16.23 -1.29 15.27
N HIS A 122 15.90 -1.41 16.57
CA HIS A 122 14.50 -1.53 17.08
C HIS A 122 13.78 -0.19 17.25
N ASN A 123 14.36 0.90 16.77
CA ASN A 123 13.90 2.25 17.09
C ASN A 123 13.11 2.89 15.97
N GLY A 124 12.03 2.22 15.55
CA GLY A 124 10.93 2.82 14.77
C GLY A 124 11.28 3.42 13.42
N GLY A 125 12.19 2.80 12.68
CA GLY A 125 12.21 2.95 11.22
C GLY A 125 10.97 2.33 10.60
N VAL A 126 10.50 2.87 9.47
CA VAL A 126 9.66 2.09 8.55
C VAL A 126 10.56 0.97 8.01
N GLN A 127 10.64 -0.10 8.79
CA GLN A 127 11.48 -1.26 8.53
C GLN A 127 11.00 -1.96 7.25
N ILE A 128 11.78 -2.92 6.78
CA ILE A 128 11.85 -3.34 5.37
C ILE A 128 10.58 -4.04 4.88
N THR A 129 9.57 -3.26 4.52
CA THR A 129 8.37 -3.71 3.80
C THR A 129 7.92 -2.58 2.87
N GLY A 130 8.72 -2.34 1.83
CA GLY A 130 8.44 -1.33 0.78
C GLY A 130 9.63 -1.06 -0.15
N ALA A 131 10.85 -1.03 0.38
CA ALA A 131 12.08 -0.92 -0.43
C ALA A 131 12.35 -2.20 -1.24
N THR A 132 12.13 -3.37 -0.63
CA THR A 132 12.25 -4.70 -1.27
C THR A 132 11.13 -4.96 -2.29
N GLN A 133 9.93 -4.37 -2.10
CA GLN A 133 8.79 -4.51 -3.03
C GLN A 133 9.10 -3.98 -4.44
N LEU A 134 9.87 -2.88 -4.54
CA LEU A 134 10.26 -2.28 -5.81
C LEU A 134 11.36 -3.05 -6.55
N LEU A 135 12.04 -3.98 -5.89
CA LEU A 135 13.28 -4.59 -6.40
C LEU A 135 13.24 -6.10 -6.60
N VAL A 136 12.40 -6.82 -5.86
CA VAL A 136 12.34 -8.29 -5.97
C VAL A 136 11.37 -8.77 -7.05
N ASN A 137 10.35 -7.98 -7.42
CA ASN A 137 9.26 -8.46 -8.29
C ASN A 137 9.25 -7.93 -9.74
N GLY A 138 10.39 -7.45 -10.24
CA GLY A 138 10.56 -7.10 -11.68
C GLY A 138 9.53 -6.09 -12.22
N GLN A 139 8.98 -5.21 -11.39
CA GLN A 139 7.86 -4.36 -11.78
C GLN A 139 8.29 -3.24 -12.74
N GLN A 140 7.56 -3.10 -13.85
CA GLN A 140 7.78 -2.06 -14.86
C GLN A 140 6.75 -0.92 -14.83
N GLY A 141 5.79 -0.96 -13.91
CA GLY A 141 4.81 0.11 -13.73
C GLY A 141 5.48 1.42 -13.31
N THR A 142 5.75 2.31 -14.27
CA THR A 142 6.28 3.64 -13.96
C THR A 142 5.14 4.63 -13.71
N LEU A 143 5.14 5.25 -12.54
CA LEU A 143 4.30 6.40 -12.25
C LEU A 143 5.10 7.66 -12.58
N LYS A 144 4.62 8.47 -13.52
CA LYS A 144 5.30 9.71 -13.93
C LYS A 144 4.70 10.98 -13.34
N THR A 145 3.44 10.94 -12.96
CA THR A 145 2.71 12.11 -12.43
C THR A 145 1.44 11.67 -11.69
N LEU A 146 1.19 12.25 -10.51
CA LEU A 146 -0.08 12.18 -9.77
C LEU A 146 -1.14 13.10 -10.38
N ASP A 147 -0.74 14.26 -10.88
CA ASP A 147 -1.64 15.20 -11.55
C ASP A 147 -0.92 15.91 -12.71
N LYS A 148 -1.44 15.74 -13.93
CA LYS A 148 -0.90 16.35 -15.15
C LYS A 148 -1.08 17.86 -15.18
N ASN A 149 -2.01 18.40 -14.39
CA ASN A 149 -2.31 19.82 -14.31
C ASN A 149 -1.49 20.53 -13.21
N LEU A 150 -0.67 19.79 -12.45
CA LEU A 150 0.17 20.32 -11.38
C LEU A 150 1.64 20.28 -11.79
N ASP A 151 2.21 21.45 -12.06
CA ASP A 151 3.61 21.64 -12.38
C ASP A 151 4.39 22.15 -11.15
N VAL A 152 4.93 21.21 -10.38
CA VAL A 152 5.70 21.49 -9.16
C VAL A 152 7.05 22.17 -9.44
N ASN A 153 7.54 22.18 -10.69
CA ASN A 153 8.79 22.88 -11.03
C ASN A 153 8.64 24.41 -10.97
N LYS A 154 7.39 24.91 -10.96
CA LYS A 154 7.07 26.33 -10.74
C LYS A 154 6.97 26.70 -9.25
N MET A 155 7.20 25.73 -8.36
CA MET A 155 7.12 25.87 -6.91
C MET A 155 8.51 25.52 -6.33
N PRO A 156 9.51 26.40 -6.45
CA PRO A 156 10.88 26.09 -6.00
C PRO A 156 10.95 25.84 -4.49
N THR A 157 10.01 26.41 -3.73
CA THR A 157 9.83 26.19 -2.30
C THR A 157 8.35 25.96 -2.00
N TYR A 158 8.07 25.16 -0.98
CA TYR A 158 6.71 24.90 -0.49
C TYR A 158 6.76 24.34 0.93
N TYR A 159 5.90 24.84 1.81
CA TYR A 159 5.97 24.60 3.25
C TYR A 159 4.55 24.47 3.82
N LEU A 160 4.13 23.26 4.22
CA LEU A 160 2.79 23.00 4.79
C LEU A 160 2.57 23.74 6.12
N ASN A 161 3.64 23.93 6.89
CA ASN A 161 3.71 24.72 8.12
C ASN A 161 3.28 26.18 7.92
N ASN A 162 3.55 26.78 6.76
CA ASN A 162 3.20 28.18 6.52
C ASN A 162 1.72 28.37 6.22
N ILE A 163 1.06 27.30 5.79
CA ILE A 163 -0.33 27.34 5.34
C ILE A 163 -1.30 26.66 6.32
N GLY A 164 -0.83 26.26 7.51
CA GLY A 164 -1.66 25.67 8.57
C GLY A 164 -2.08 24.22 8.27
N GLN A 165 -1.24 23.47 7.54
CA GLN A 165 -1.53 22.10 7.10
C GLN A 165 -0.62 21.06 7.76
N ILE A 166 -0.04 21.39 8.91
CA ILE A 166 0.73 20.47 9.75
C ILE A 166 0.59 20.88 11.22
N THR A 167 0.66 19.92 12.12
CA THR A 167 0.67 20.13 13.57
C THR A 167 2.11 20.28 14.11
N PRO A 168 2.31 20.81 15.33
CA PRO A 168 3.63 20.89 15.98
C PRO A 168 4.37 19.54 16.12
N VAL A 169 5.70 19.61 16.30
CA VAL A 169 6.53 18.44 16.61
C VAL A 169 6.22 17.91 18.01
N LYS A 170 5.88 16.62 18.09
CA LYS A 170 5.62 15.87 19.33
C LYS A 170 6.88 15.11 19.81
N ASN A 171 6.74 14.18 20.76
CA ASN A 171 7.87 13.51 21.39
C ASN A 171 7.63 12.01 21.69
N GLN A 172 8.22 11.14 20.88
CA GLN A 172 8.10 9.67 21.00
C GLN A 172 8.82 9.07 22.21
N SER A 173 9.73 9.81 22.85
CA SER A 173 10.55 9.26 23.92
C SER A 173 9.64 8.80 25.07
N PRO A 174 9.83 7.56 25.58
CA PRO A 174 11.07 6.80 25.49
C PRO A 174 11.11 5.68 24.43
N TRP A 175 10.10 5.54 23.58
CA TRP A 175 9.86 4.32 22.82
C TRP A 175 10.31 4.40 21.35
N GLY A 176 10.37 3.22 20.71
CA GLY A 176 10.70 3.03 19.29
C GLY A 176 9.50 3.24 18.36
N THR A 177 8.67 4.25 18.61
CA THR A 177 7.35 4.42 17.98
C THR A 177 7.32 5.47 16.87
N CYS A 178 8.47 5.88 16.33
CA CYS A 178 8.54 6.92 15.29
C CYS A 178 7.65 6.65 14.09
N TRP A 179 7.49 5.40 13.70
CA TRP A 179 6.57 4.99 12.64
C TRP A 179 5.14 5.46 12.91
N ALA A 180 4.66 5.33 14.15
CA ALA A 180 3.34 5.79 14.56
C ALA A 180 3.24 7.32 14.51
N PHE A 181 4.27 8.03 14.98
CA PHE A 181 4.35 9.50 14.88
C PHE A 181 4.39 9.99 13.43
N ALA A 182 5.11 9.30 12.53
CA ALA A 182 5.19 9.65 11.12
C ALA A 182 3.85 9.44 10.40
N SER A 183 3.18 8.30 10.67
CA SER A 183 1.85 8.00 10.14
C SER A 183 0.80 8.97 10.66
N ILE A 184 0.78 9.23 11.96
CA ILE A 184 -0.16 10.19 12.57
C ILE A 184 0.09 11.60 12.03
N SER A 185 1.34 12.06 11.96
CA SER A 185 1.67 13.38 11.43
C SER A 185 1.26 13.55 9.96
N ALA A 186 1.42 12.52 9.13
CA ALA A 186 0.92 12.53 7.75
C ALA A 186 -0.62 12.53 7.69
N LEU A 187 -1.30 11.80 8.58
CA LEU A 187 -2.75 11.76 8.66
C LEU A 187 -3.34 13.09 9.18
N GLU A 188 -2.78 13.67 10.24
CA GLU A 188 -3.14 15.01 10.73
C GLU A 188 -3.00 16.04 9.61
N SER A 189 -1.93 15.96 8.84
CA SER A 189 -1.75 16.83 7.67
C SER A 189 -2.81 16.62 6.59
N ALA A 190 -3.20 15.37 6.31
CA ALA A 190 -4.28 15.06 5.36
C ALA A 190 -5.64 15.62 5.85
N ILE A 191 -5.92 15.53 7.15
CA ILE A 191 -7.12 16.11 7.78
C ILE A 191 -7.10 17.63 7.62
N LEU A 192 -6.02 18.30 8.03
CA LEU A 192 -5.89 19.76 7.92
C LEU A 192 -5.93 20.22 6.46
N LYS A 193 -5.36 19.46 5.53
CA LYS A 193 -5.42 19.73 4.08
C LYS A 193 -6.85 19.70 3.57
N ALA A 194 -7.63 18.70 3.98
CA ALA A 194 -9.02 18.55 3.60
C ALA A 194 -9.92 19.62 4.26
N GLN A 195 -9.68 19.97 5.52
CA GLN A 195 -10.43 20.99 6.26
C GLN A 195 -10.12 22.41 5.77
N TYR A 196 -8.85 22.70 5.47
CA TYR A 196 -8.36 24.03 5.15
C TYR A 196 -7.56 24.05 3.84
N PRO A 197 -8.20 23.75 2.69
CA PRO A 197 -7.51 23.77 1.41
C PRO A 197 -7.03 25.19 1.09
N LYS A 198 -5.75 25.33 0.75
CA LYS A 198 -5.13 26.59 0.32
C LYS A 198 -4.48 26.45 -1.04
N ALA A 199 -4.72 27.43 -1.90
CA ALA A 199 -4.02 27.54 -3.18
C ALA A 199 -2.56 27.94 -2.95
N TYR A 200 -1.67 27.52 -3.85
CA TYR A 200 -0.27 27.90 -3.79
C TYR A 200 -0.10 29.41 -4.01
N ASN A 201 0.67 30.04 -3.13
CA ASN A 201 1.11 31.41 -3.24
C ASN A 201 2.59 31.47 -2.85
N ALA A 202 3.45 31.88 -3.78
CA ALA A 202 4.90 31.88 -3.57
C ALA A 202 5.36 32.76 -2.41
N GLU A 203 4.61 33.83 -2.09
CA GLU A 203 4.92 34.73 -0.98
C GLU A 203 4.83 34.02 0.37
N ASP A 204 3.91 33.06 0.50
CA ASP A 204 3.71 32.27 1.72
C ASP A 204 4.83 31.24 1.91
N HIS A 205 5.72 31.04 0.93
CA HIS A 205 6.71 29.96 0.93
C HIS A 205 8.16 30.45 0.81
N LYS A 206 8.45 31.69 1.21
CA LYS A 206 9.82 32.23 1.18
C LYS A 206 10.74 31.57 2.20
N GLU A 207 10.25 31.37 3.42
CA GLU A 207 10.98 30.76 4.54
C GLU A 207 10.00 29.97 5.40
N PRO A 208 10.38 28.82 5.97
CA PRO A 208 9.47 28.02 6.77
C PRO A 208 9.20 28.63 8.17
N VAL A 209 7.95 28.62 8.60
CA VAL A 209 7.51 28.90 9.98
C VAL A 209 7.69 27.62 10.80
N LEU A 210 8.57 27.61 11.80
CA LEU A 210 8.95 26.38 12.50
C LEU A 210 8.47 26.31 13.96
N THR A 211 7.91 27.40 14.49
CA THR A 211 7.41 27.51 15.87
C THR A 211 6.04 28.18 15.87
N ASN A 212 5.30 28.02 16.97
CA ASN A 212 3.95 28.53 17.19
C ASN A 212 2.97 28.10 16.08
N LEU A 213 3.09 26.84 15.65
CA LEU A 213 2.18 26.25 14.67
C LEU A 213 0.80 26.04 15.30
N ASP A 214 -0.23 26.51 14.62
CA ASP A 214 -1.62 26.23 14.97
C ASP A 214 -1.96 24.80 14.50
N ASP A 215 -2.40 23.96 15.44
CA ASP A 215 -2.86 22.60 15.15
C ASP A 215 -4.34 22.56 14.72
N HIS A 216 -5.05 23.70 14.76
CA HIS A 216 -6.49 23.81 14.50
C HIS A 216 -7.33 22.79 15.31
N GLY A 217 -6.83 22.39 16.49
CA GLY A 217 -7.46 21.38 17.34
C GLY A 217 -7.26 19.92 16.88
N VAL A 218 -6.47 19.68 15.84
CA VAL A 218 -6.12 18.33 15.36
C VAL A 218 -4.89 17.83 16.14
N ASP A 219 -5.11 16.86 17.02
CA ASP A 219 -4.05 16.19 17.79
C ASP A 219 -4.45 14.73 18.02
N LEU A 220 -3.93 13.83 17.18
CA LEU A 220 -4.29 12.42 17.18
C LEU A 220 -3.33 11.61 18.06
N SER A 221 -3.80 10.49 18.59
CA SER A 221 -3.04 9.64 19.51
C SER A 221 -2.08 8.70 18.77
N GLU A 222 -0.78 8.90 18.97
CA GLU A 222 0.24 7.91 18.59
C GLU A 222 0.20 6.66 19.46
N LEU A 223 -0.24 6.77 20.71
CA LEU A 223 -0.35 5.62 21.62
C LEU A 223 -1.37 4.62 21.08
N SER A 224 -2.54 5.10 20.65
CA SER A 224 -3.60 4.27 20.10
C SER A 224 -3.10 3.45 18.89
N LEU A 225 -2.42 4.10 17.95
CA LEU A 225 -1.83 3.42 16.79
C LEU A 225 -0.74 2.41 17.20
N ALA A 226 0.23 2.85 18.00
CA ALA A 226 1.36 2.00 18.40
C ALA A 226 0.92 0.80 19.25
N TRP A 227 -0.10 0.98 20.10
CA TRP A 227 -0.60 -0.07 20.98
C TRP A 227 -1.45 -1.10 20.23
N LYS A 228 -2.40 -0.64 19.40
CA LYS A 228 -3.35 -1.51 18.69
C LYS A 228 -2.72 -2.26 17.53
N ALA A 229 -1.56 -1.83 17.01
CA ALA A 229 -0.81 -2.60 16.02
C ALA A 229 -0.26 -3.93 16.52
N TYR A 230 -0.32 -4.16 17.84
CA TYR A 230 0.05 -5.41 18.50
C TYR A 230 -1.11 -6.00 19.32
N ASP A 231 -2.35 -5.56 19.04
CA ASP A 231 -3.55 -6.18 19.58
C ASP A 231 -4.10 -7.22 18.59
N LEU A 232 -4.50 -8.37 19.13
CA LEU A 232 -5.35 -9.29 18.41
C LEU A 232 -6.79 -8.76 18.45
N GLN A 233 -7.55 -9.00 17.39
CA GLN A 233 -8.98 -8.73 17.39
C GLN A 233 -9.64 -9.49 18.55
N SER A 234 -10.37 -8.78 19.39
CA SER A 234 -10.91 -9.31 20.65
C SER A 234 -12.29 -9.96 20.51
N GLU A 235 -13.00 -9.62 19.43
CA GLU A 235 -14.37 -10.02 19.16
C GLU A 235 -14.64 -10.20 17.65
N GLY A 236 -15.88 -10.58 17.30
CA GLY A 236 -16.27 -10.83 15.91
C GLY A 236 -15.79 -12.18 15.38
N SER A 237 -16.00 -12.42 14.08
CA SER A 237 -15.54 -13.64 13.41
C SER A 237 -14.01 -13.73 13.32
N GLN A 238 -13.33 -12.58 13.32
CA GLN A 238 -11.87 -12.51 13.27
C GLN A 238 -11.20 -12.51 14.65
N LYS A 239 -11.91 -12.93 15.70
CA LYS A 239 -11.33 -13.00 17.05
C LYS A 239 -10.03 -13.83 17.05
N GLY A 240 -8.95 -13.22 17.55
CA GLY A 240 -7.61 -13.81 17.60
C GLY A 240 -6.73 -13.49 16.40
N GLU A 241 -7.26 -12.85 15.35
CA GLU A 241 -6.49 -12.36 14.22
C GLU A 241 -5.65 -11.14 14.59
N GLY A 242 -4.49 -11.00 13.97
CA GLY A 242 -3.60 -9.86 14.13
C GLY A 242 -2.19 -10.30 14.44
N GLN A 243 -1.49 -9.51 15.24
CA GLN A 243 -0.13 -9.84 15.64
C GLN A 243 0.17 -9.37 17.05
N VAL A 244 1.17 -9.99 17.67
CA VAL A 244 1.68 -9.66 18.99
C VAL A 244 3.20 -9.66 18.98
N ASP A 245 3.83 -8.96 19.92
CA ASP A 245 5.26 -9.10 20.14
C ASP A 245 5.60 -10.36 20.94
N VAL A 246 6.74 -10.98 20.61
CA VAL A 246 7.28 -12.19 21.24
C VAL A 246 8.78 -12.03 21.55
N LEU A 247 9.19 -10.83 21.97
CA LEU A 247 10.57 -10.48 22.29
C LEU A 247 11.16 -11.36 23.42
N PRO A 248 12.26 -12.10 23.19
CA PRO A 248 13.04 -12.75 24.24
C PRO A 248 14.00 -11.73 24.90
N PRO A 249 14.36 -11.90 26.18
CA PRO A 249 13.83 -12.82 27.18
C PRO A 249 12.66 -12.21 28.00
N ASP A 250 12.00 -11.17 27.50
CA ASP A 250 11.01 -10.43 28.28
C ASP A 250 9.77 -11.29 28.57
N THR A 251 9.43 -11.39 29.85
CA THR A 251 8.23 -12.12 30.31
C THR A 251 6.95 -11.29 30.18
N THR A 252 7.08 -10.01 29.83
CA THR A 252 5.97 -9.07 29.62
C THR A 252 6.14 -8.42 28.25
N PRO A 253 5.12 -8.49 27.37
CA PRO A 253 5.17 -7.87 26.04
C PRO A 253 5.56 -6.38 26.10
N ASP A 254 6.57 -5.96 25.33
CA ASP A 254 7.05 -4.57 25.23
C ASP A 254 6.74 -4.01 23.84
N ARG A 255 5.47 -4.07 23.47
CA ARG A 255 4.94 -3.66 22.16
C ARG A 255 5.38 -2.25 21.70
N LEU A 256 5.65 -1.32 22.62
CA LEU A 256 6.11 0.03 22.27
C LEU A 256 7.60 0.07 21.89
N ALA A 257 8.37 -0.96 22.26
CA ALA A 257 9.78 -1.12 21.90
C ALA A 257 10.01 -1.91 20.60
N CYS A 258 8.97 -2.51 20.00
CA CYS A 258 9.10 -3.39 18.84
C CYS A 258 9.35 -2.70 17.49
N GLY A 259 9.23 -1.37 17.41
CA GLY A 259 9.23 -0.68 16.12
C GLY A 259 7.88 -0.80 15.41
N GLY A 260 7.85 -0.65 14.08
CA GLY A 260 6.64 -0.81 13.28
C GLY A 260 6.74 -0.27 11.86
N TRP A 261 5.64 -0.32 11.11
CA TRP A 261 5.61 -0.09 9.65
C TRP A 261 4.46 0.79 9.20
N ALA A 262 4.63 1.45 8.05
CA ALA A 262 3.56 2.21 7.39
C ALA A 262 2.33 1.33 7.05
N THR A 263 2.54 0.04 6.77
CA THR A 263 1.46 -0.92 6.50
C THR A 263 0.61 -1.24 7.73
N MET A 264 1.15 -1.11 8.94
CA MET A 264 0.35 -1.23 10.18
C MET A 264 -0.69 -0.13 10.25
N ALA A 265 -0.27 1.10 9.95
CA ALA A 265 -1.17 2.25 9.88
C ALA A 265 -2.21 2.07 8.78
N GLN A 266 -1.84 1.55 7.60
CA GLN A 266 -2.81 1.22 6.55
C GLN A 266 -3.89 0.26 7.03
N THR A 267 -3.51 -0.87 7.64
CA THR A 267 -4.47 -1.90 8.08
C THR A 267 -5.43 -1.32 9.11
N LEU A 268 -4.91 -0.68 10.16
CA LEU A 268 -5.73 -0.13 11.24
C LEU A 268 -6.61 1.02 10.74
N PHE A 269 -6.04 2.00 10.05
CA PHE A 269 -6.82 3.13 9.55
C PHE A 269 -7.83 2.72 8.47
N GLY A 270 -7.49 1.76 7.60
CA GLY A 270 -8.39 1.21 6.60
C GLY A 270 -9.56 0.42 7.20
N GLY A 271 -9.39 -0.14 8.40
CA GLY A 271 -10.46 -0.72 9.22
C GLY A 271 -11.20 0.29 10.11
N TRP A 272 -10.89 1.59 10.00
CA TRP A 272 -11.34 2.65 10.92
C TRP A 272 -11.04 2.34 12.41
N GLN A 273 -9.92 1.67 12.66
CA GLN A 273 -9.37 1.38 13.98
C GLN A 273 -8.24 2.36 14.32
N ALA A 274 -7.92 2.42 15.61
CA ALA A 274 -6.82 3.21 16.18
C ALA A 274 -6.87 4.74 15.97
N LEU A 275 -7.93 5.28 15.37
CA LEU A 275 -8.08 6.71 15.10
C LEU A 275 -8.87 7.40 16.24
N THR A 276 -8.15 8.03 17.16
CA THR A 276 -8.68 8.82 18.28
C THR A 276 -7.75 9.98 18.61
N THR A 277 -8.18 10.87 19.50
CA THR A 277 -7.41 12.07 19.89
C THR A 277 -6.35 11.75 20.94
N GLU A 278 -5.26 12.51 20.95
CA GLU A 278 -4.23 12.49 22.01
C GLU A 278 -4.84 12.81 23.39
N LYS A 279 -5.91 13.60 23.42
CA LYS A 279 -6.66 13.87 24.67
C LYS A 279 -7.34 12.61 25.23
N ALA A 280 -7.91 11.76 24.38
CA ALA A 280 -8.56 10.52 24.80
C ALA A 280 -7.55 9.44 25.16
N GLN A 281 -6.48 9.33 24.38
CA GLN A 281 -5.43 8.33 24.55
C GLN A 281 -4.05 8.99 24.56
N PRO A 282 -3.69 9.70 25.64
CA PRO A 282 -2.44 10.45 25.66
C PRO A 282 -1.24 9.51 25.61
N TYR A 283 -0.18 9.93 24.92
CA TYR A 283 1.12 9.28 24.87
C TYR A 283 1.86 9.38 26.21
N TRP A 284 1.29 8.71 27.21
CA TRP A 284 1.65 8.85 28.61
C TRP A 284 1.22 7.60 29.40
N PRO A 285 2.02 7.14 30.38
CA PRO A 285 1.65 5.98 31.21
C PRO A 285 0.39 6.24 32.05
N THR A 286 -0.42 5.21 32.20
CA THR A 286 -1.67 5.27 32.96
C THR A 286 -1.43 5.54 34.45
N GLY A 287 -2.30 6.35 35.07
CA GLY A 287 -2.22 6.66 36.51
C GLY A 287 -0.97 7.43 36.95
N VAL A 288 -0.20 8.00 36.02
CA VAL A 288 0.97 8.85 36.31
C VAL A 288 0.62 10.30 36.01
N ALA A 289 0.87 11.20 36.96
CA ALA A 289 0.61 12.63 36.76
C ALA A 289 1.47 13.20 35.62
N MET A 290 0.86 13.92 34.68
CA MET A 290 1.54 14.55 33.54
C MET A 290 2.27 15.83 33.98
N ASN A 291 3.52 15.68 34.38
CA ASN A 291 4.38 16.79 34.82
C ASN A 291 5.83 16.57 34.39
N TRP A 292 6.64 17.63 34.49
CA TRP A 292 8.03 17.61 34.03
C TRP A 292 8.91 16.60 34.78
N ASP A 293 8.67 16.38 36.07
CA ASP A 293 9.45 15.41 36.86
C ASP A 293 9.24 13.98 36.37
N ASN A 294 7.98 13.59 36.15
CA ASN A 294 7.65 12.29 35.58
C ASN A 294 8.10 12.16 34.12
N ARG A 295 8.09 13.26 33.35
CA ARG A 295 8.56 13.27 31.94
C ARG A 295 10.03 12.83 31.81
N LYS A 296 10.87 13.20 32.77
CA LYS A 296 12.29 12.80 32.81
C LYS A 296 12.49 11.31 33.12
N ASN A 297 11.47 10.63 33.65
CA ASN A 297 11.55 9.24 34.09
C ASN A 297 10.47 8.33 33.44
N LEU A 298 10.05 8.61 32.20
CA LEU A 298 9.00 7.82 31.54
C LEU A 298 9.33 6.32 31.43
N ARG A 299 10.62 5.97 31.26
CA ARG A 299 11.05 4.55 31.26
C ARG A 299 10.86 3.87 32.62
N GLY A 300 10.85 4.63 33.72
CA GLY A 300 10.63 4.10 35.07
C GLY A 300 9.18 3.68 35.34
N PHE A 301 8.26 3.93 34.40
CA PHE A 301 6.85 3.55 34.47
C PHE A 301 6.48 2.52 33.40
N HIS A 302 7.44 1.67 33.00
CA HIS A 302 7.29 0.66 31.94
C HIS A 302 5.99 -0.16 32.08
N ASP A 303 5.71 -0.65 33.28
CA ASP A 303 4.55 -1.47 33.65
C ASP A 303 3.19 -0.73 33.63
N LYS A 304 3.19 0.58 33.42
CA LYS A 304 1.99 1.43 33.43
C LYS A 304 1.55 1.89 32.05
N TRP A 305 2.34 1.61 31.00
CA TRP A 305 1.91 1.92 29.64
C TRP A 305 0.80 0.96 29.23
N ALA A 306 -0.33 1.53 28.84
CA ALA A 306 -1.51 0.83 28.36
C ALA A 306 -2.47 1.85 27.72
N MET A 307 -3.45 1.37 26.97
CA MET A 307 -4.61 2.19 26.61
C MET A 307 -5.31 2.68 27.88
N HIS A 308 -5.67 3.96 27.91
CA HIS A 308 -6.37 4.59 29.03
C HIS A 308 -7.82 4.12 29.05
N THR A 309 -8.32 3.82 30.25
CA THR A 309 -9.68 3.34 30.48
C THR A 309 -10.45 4.27 31.40
N ASP A 310 -11.77 4.29 31.24
CA ASP A 310 -12.70 4.97 32.15
C ASP A 310 -12.85 4.20 33.47
N ALA A 311 -13.68 4.73 34.38
CA ALA A 311 -13.92 4.11 35.69
C ALA A 311 -14.54 2.69 35.63
N ASN A 312 -15.08 2.28 34.46
CA ASN A 312 -15.64 0.95 34.23
C ASN A 312 -14.67 0.02 33.51
N GLY A 313 -13.44 0.46 33.23
CA GLY A 313 -12.43 -0.31 32.50
C GLY A 313 -12.64 -0.30 30.98
N LYS A 314 -13.49 0.58 30.43
CA LYS A 314 -13.66 0.73 28.98
C LYS A 314 -12.62 1.71 28.43
N GLU A 315 -12.01 1.40 27.29
CA GLU A 315 -11.09 2.33 26.61
C GLU A 315 -11.73 3.71 26.41
N VAL A 316 -11.02 4.76 26.79
CA VAL A 316 -11.43 6.15 26.54
C VAL A 316 -11.32 6.41 25.04
N TYR A 317 -12.36 6.95 24.44
CA TYR A 317 -12.39 7.21 23.01
C TYR A 317 -13.03 8.56 22.72
N GLU A 318 -12.36 9.35 21.88
CA GLU A 318 -12.90 10.56 21.27
C GLU A 318 -12.76 10.42 19.75
N ASP A 319 -13.86 10.67 19.05
CA ASP A 319 -13.90 10.64 17.59
C ASP A 319 -12.98 11.73 17.03
N ALA A 320 -12.01 11.33 16.21
CA ALA A 320 -11.04 12.20 15.58
C ALA A 320 -11.65 13.14 14.51
N GLY A 321 -12.93 12.93 14.15
CA GLY A 321 -13.63 13.74 13.14
C GLY A 321 -13.21 13.42 11.70
N ALA A 322 -12.53 12.30 11.49
CA ALA A 322 -12.09 11.84 10.18
C ALA A 322 -12.15 10.31 10.07
N ARG A 323 -12.30 9.82 8.85
CA ARG A 323 -12.18 8.41 8.45
C ARG A 323 -11.20 8.31 7.31
N VAL A 324 -10.23 7.39 7.38
CA VAL A 324 -9.34 7.16 6.24
C VAL A 324 -10.10 6.44 5.14
N ASN A 325 -10.08 7.00 3.93
CA ASN A 325 -10.70 6.41 2.75
C ASN A 325 -9.65 6.01 1.69
N GLY A 326 -8.37 6.26 1.95
CA GLY A 326 -7.27 5.79 1.12
C GLY A 326 -5.92 5.89 1.79
N THR A 327 -5.03 4.96 1.45
CA THR A 327 -3.60 4.98 1.80
C THR A 327 -2.82 4.66 0.55
N TYR A 328 -1.85 5.49 0.19
CA TYR A 328 -1.20 5.41 -1.11
C TYR A 328 0.32 5.44 -0.97
N TYR A 329 1.00 4.57 -1.72
CA TYR A 329 2.46 4.51 -1.74
C TYR A 329 3.01 5.13 -3.02
N LEU A 330 4.02 5.96 -2.86
CA LEU A 330 4.78 6.56 -3.94
C LEU A 330 6.03 5.72 -4.21
N PRO A 331 6.59 5.79 -5.43
CA PRO A 331 7.90 5.22 -5.70
C PRO A 331 8.96 5.76 -4.74
N SER A 332 9.78 4.88 -4.17
CA SER A 332 10.92 5.29 -3.36
C SER A 332 11.95 6.03 -4.23
N PRO A 333 12.59 7.09 -3.72
CA PRO A 333 13.70 7.74 -4.43
C PRO A 333 14.89 6.80 -4.62
N ASN A 334 15.08 5.83 -3.71
CA ASN A 334 16.21 4.92 -3.73
C ASN A 334 15.83 3.54 -4.24
N ILE A 335 16.73 2.96 -5.03
CA ILE A 335 16.69 1.58 -5.48
C ILE A 335 17.60 0.78 -4.53
N LEU A 336 17.02 0.12 -3.51
CA LEU A 336 17.73 -0.62 -2.44
C LEU A 336 17.54 -2.14 -2.53
N VAL A 337 18.60 -2.90 -2.84
CA VAL A 337 18.54 -4.36 -3.00
C VAL A 337 19.19 -5.04 -1.79
N PRO A 338 18.55 -6.02 -1.13
CA PRO A 338 19.20 -6.78 -0.07
C PRO A 338 20.39 -7.59 -0.62
N ASP A 339 21.50 -7.64 0.12
CA ASP A 339 22.61 -8.56 -0.17
C ASP A 339 22.46 -9.89 0.59
N LYS A 340 23.35 -10.84 0.31
CA LYS A 340 23.37 -12.17 0.95
C LYS A 340 23.69 -12.16 2.45
N ASN A 341 24.04 -11.00 3.00
CA ASN A 341 24.29 -10.78 4.43
C ASN A 341 23.21 -9.87 5.03
N ASP A 342 22.06 -9.76 4.36
CA ASP A 342 20.87 -9.03 4.80
C ASP A 342 21.05 -7.50 4.90
N HIS A 343 22.10 -6.92 4.29
CA HIS A 343 22.23 -5.47 4.19
C HIS A 343 21.42 -4.92 3.02
N LEU A 344 20.78 -3.75 3.19
CA LEU A 344 20.23 -3.01 2.06
C LEU A 344 21.36 -2.31 1.30
N VAL A 345 21.54 -2.66 0.03
CA VAL A 345 22.56 -2.07 -0.83
C VAL A 345 21.91 -1.11 -1.81
N TRP A 346 22.34 0.15 -1.77
CA TRP A 346 21.93 1.16 -2.74
C TRP A 346 22.48 0.83 -4.14
N LYS A 347 21.57 0.72 -5.11
CA LYS A 347 21.88 0.40 -6.52
C LYS A 347 21.57 1.54 -7.49
N GLY A 348 20.82 2.54 -7.06
CA GLY A 348 20.45 3.65 -7.93
C GLY A 348 19.35 4.52 -7.37
N TYR A 349 18.86 5.42 -8.23
CA TYR A 349 17.94 6.48 -7.86
C TYR A 349 16.80 6.58 -8.88
N ASN A 350 15.57 6.79 -8.40
CA ASN A 350 14.39 7.00 -9.21
C ASN A 350 14.16 8.50 -9.44
N GLU A 351 14.34 8.93 -10.69
CA GLU A 351 14.26 10.35 -11.08
C GLU A 351 12.86 10.96 -10.95
N ASP A 352 11.80 10.15 -10.98
CA ASP A 352 10.42 10.64 -10.87
C ASP A 352 9.97 10.82 -9.41
N ALA A 353 10.62 10.14 -8.46
CA ALA A 353 10.13 10.02 -7.08
C ALA A 353 9.94 11.38 -6.39
N ASN A 354 10.90 12.29 -6.51
CA ASN A 354 10.80 13.61 -5.87
C ASN A 354 9.66 14.44 -6.45
N THR A 355 9.45 14.39 -7.77
CA THR A 355 8.32 15.08 -8.40
C THR A 355 7.00 14.55 -7.87
N LEU A 356 6.87 13.24 -7.68
CA LEU A 356 5.67 12.61 -7.13
C LEU A 356 5.45 12.97 -5.65
N ILE A 357 6.51 12.97 -4.83
CA ILE A 357 6.45 13.41 -3.43
C ILE A 357 5.98 14.87 -3.35
N LYS A 358 6.54 15.77 -4.16
CA LYS A 358 6.08 17.17 -4.24
C LYS A 358 4.61 17.29 -4.63
N GLN A 359 4.18 16.53 -5.65
CA GLN A 359 2.78 16.54 -6.05
C GLN A 359 1.86 16.03 -4.94
N ALA A 360 2.28 15.02 -4.18
CA ALA A 360 1.54 14.53 -3.03
C ALA A 360 1.47 15.58 -1.91
N LEU A 361 2.56 16.28 -1.59
CA LEU A 361 2.55 17.39 -0.63
C LEU A 361 1.55 18.48 -0.99
N VAL A 362 1.48 18.85 -2.27
CA VAL A 362 0.56 19.88 -2.74
C VAL A 362 -0.89 19.41 -2.72
N LYS A 363 -1.16 18.14 -3.05
CA LYS A 363 -2.53 17.61 -3.21
C LYS A 363 -3.13 17.01 -1.96
N HIS A 364 -2.31 16.32 -1.17
CA HIS A 364 -2.76 15.40 -0.11
C HIS A 364 -2.18 15.73 1.27
N GLY A 365 -1.18 16.61 1.36
CA GLY A 365 -0.53 16.97 2.63
C GLY A 365 0.73 16.14 2.89
N GLY A 366 1.11 16.01 4.15
CA GLY A 366 2.36 15.42 4.60
C GLY A 366 2.58 14.00 4.05
N VAL A 367 3.84 13.70 3.71
CA VAL A 367 4.25 12.38 3.19
C VAL A 367 5.13 11.71 4.23
N GLN A 368 4.69 10.59 4.79
CA GLN A 368 5.54 9.80 5.69
C GLN A 368 6.62 9.06 4.89
N ILE A 369 7.80 8.91 5.47
CA ILE A 369 8.93 8.14 4.92
C ILE A 369 9.63 7.36 6.03
N GLY A 370 10.30 6.27 5.68
CA GLY A 370 11.42 5.75 6.47
C GLY A 370 12.75 6.25 5.91
N TYR A 371 13.76 6.33 6.78
CA TYR A 371 15.14 6.63 6.39
C TYR A 371 16.13 6.16 7.46
N GLY A 372 17.42 6.15 7.11
CA GLY A 372 18.53 5.88 8.03
C GLY A 372 18.94 7.14 8.76
N ALA A 373 18.48 7.32 9.99
CA ALA A 373 18.86 8.48 10.78
C ALA A 373 20.25 8.32 11.43
N ASP A 374 21.07 9.38 11.41
CA ASP A 374 22.40 9.39 12.07
C ASP A 374 22.30 9.24 13.60
N THR A 375 21.18 9.70 14.16
CA THR A 375 20.71 9.41 15.52
C THR A 375 19.33 8.82 15.40
N TYR A 376 19.00 7.75 16.11
CA TYR A 376 17.68 7.11 15.97
C TYR A 376 16.85 7.15 17.28
N ARG A 377 17.42 7.67 18.39
CA ARG A 377 16.72 7.92 19.66
C ARG A 377 16.93 9.36 20.15
N PRO A 378 15.91 10.00 20.76
CA PRO A 378 16.09 11.27 21.47
C PRO A 378 17.21 11.20 22.51
N GLY A 379 18.18 12.12 22.43
CA GLY A 379 19.27 12.24 23.41
C GLY A 379 20.47 11.31 23.21
N GLN A 380 20.47 10.46 22.17
CA GLN A 380 21.65 9.68 21.80
C GLN A 380 22.77 10.59 21.24
N LYS A 381 24.02 10.23 21.51
CA LYS A 381 25.16 10.92 20.91
C LYS A 381 25.22 10.59 19.42
N SER A 382 24.98 11.58 18.57
CA SER A 382 25.20 11.52 17.13
C SER A 382 26.63 11.06 16.84
N LYS A 383 26.77 10.12 15.88
CA LYS A 383 28.07 9.83 15.27
C LYS A 383 28.51 11.00 14.38
N SER A 384 27.54 11.81 13.94
CA SER A 384 27.67 12.99 13.08
C SER A 384 28.31 12.65 11.76
N ASP A 385 28.14 11.40 11.30
CA ASP A 385 28.70 10.92 10.05
C ASP A 385 27.84 11.39 8.86
N PHE A 386 26.51 11.55 9.06
CA PHE A 386 25.56 11.95 8.00
C PHE A 386 24.73 13.21 8.29
N ILE A 387 24.58 13.63 9.55
CA ILE A 387 23.84 14.87 9.91
C ILE A 387 24.80 16.00 10.29
N ASN A 388 24.63 17.15 9.65
CA ASN A 388 25.29 18.39 10.04
C ASN A 388 24.47 19.05 11.16
N GLY A 389 25.05 19.16 12.36
CA GLY A 389 24.38 19.74 13.54
C GLY A 389 24.31 21.27 13.57
N GLU A 390 25.05 21.98 12.72
CA GLU A 390 24.97 23.44 12.58
C GLU A 390 23.75 23.84 11.73
N HIS A 391 23.56 23.14 10.62
CA HIS A 391 22.48 23.41 9.67
C HIS A 391 21.26 22.49 9.84
N TRP A 392 21.34 21.51 10.73
CA TRP A 392 20.33 20.46 10.91
C TRP A 392 19.95 19.82 9.57
N ALA A 393 20.97 19.41 8.82
CA ALA A 393 20.83 18.93 7.46
C ALA A 393 21.48 17.54 7.32
N GLN A 394 20.70 16.54 6.91
CA GLN A 394 21.16 15.17 6.75
C GLN A 394 21.32 14.76 5.28
N TYR A 395 22.43 14.06 5.02
CA TYR A 395 22.66 13.33 3.78
C TYR A 395 23.47 12.05 4.04
N CYS A 396 22.81 10.91 3.96
CA CYS A 396 23.41 9.58 3.92
C CYS A 396 23.87 9.26 2.49
N ASP A 397 25.18 9.11 2.31
CA ASP A 397 25.83 8.69 1.06
C ASP A 397 26.32 7.23 1.12
N ALA A 398 25.88 6.47 2.12
CA ALA A 398 26.29 5.08 2.28
C ALA A 398 25.77 4.19 1.14
N THR A 399 26.59 3.21 0.74
CA THR A 399 26.16 2.16 -0.19
C THR A 399 25.41 1.05 0.57
N ASN A 400 25.89 0.69 1.76
CA ASN A 400 25.17 -0.20 2.66
C ASN A 400 24.34 0.68 3.60
N VAL A 401 23.03 0.57 3.45
CA VAL A 401 22.05 1.44 4.07
C VAL A 401 21.39 0.69 5.21
N GLU A 402 21.20 1.39 6.33
CA GLU A 402 20.35 0.94 7.43
C GLU A 402 19.17 1.91 7.53
N ILE A 403 17.95 1.39 7.68
CA ILE A 403 16.74 2.21 7.83
C ILE A 403 16.28 2.09 9.28
N THR A 404 16.40 3.18 10.02
CA THR A 404 16.33 3.17 11.48
C THR A 404 15.29 4.12 12.05
N HIS A 405 14.71 5.02 11.25
CA HIS A 405 13.79 6.04 11.74
C HIS A 405 12.69 6.39 10.72
N ALA A 406 11.58 6.94 11.20
CA ALA A 406 10.43 7.33 10.40
C ALA A 406 10.02 8.78 10.71
N VAL A 407 9.70 9.54 9.67
CA VAL A 407 9.45 10.99 9.74
C VAL A 407 8.45 11.41 8.66
N THR A 408 7.95 12.65 8.73
CA THR A 408 7.05 13.21 7.71
C THR A 408 7.76 14.32 6.94
N ILE A 409 7.82 14.19 5.61
CA ILE A 409 8.16 15.31 4.73
C ILE A 409 6.98 16.29 4.73
N VAL A 410 7.26 17.57 4.97
CA VAL A 410 6.25 18.62 5.12
C VAL A 410 6.48 19.83 4.21
N GLY A 411 7.54 19.78 3.41
CA GLY A 411 7.88 20.86 2.49
C GLY A 411 9.20 20.60 1.78
N TRP A 412 9.65 21.56 0.99
CA TRP A 412 10.91 21.47 0.27
C TRP A 412 11.49 22.84 -0.11
N ASP A 413 12.78 22.82 -0.44
CA ASP A 413 13.53 23.91 -1.05
C ASP A 413 14.47 23.35 -2.14
N ASP A 414 14.18 23.67 -3.40
CA ASP A 414 14.98 23.25 -4.56
C ASP A 414 16.36 23.91 -4.64
N ASN A 415 16.54 25.03 -3.95
CA ASN A 415 17.78 25.81 -3.96
C ASN A 415 18.65 25.58 -2.73
N PHE A 416 18.27 24.66 -1.83
CA PHE A 416 19.02 24.36 -0.62
C PHE A 416 20.47 23.98 -0.95
N ASP A 417 21.41 24.63 -0.26
CA ASP A 417 22.85 24.55 -0.53
C ASP A 417 23.43 23.18 -0.13
N PRO A 418 23.99 22.40 -1.08
CA PRO A 418 24.60 21.10 -0.81
C PRO A 418 25.71 21.13 0.24
N ALA A 419 26.44 22.24 0.35
CA ALA A 419 27.53 22.37 1.33
C ALA A 419 27.03 22.25 2.78
N LYS A 420 25.77 22.62 3.05
CA LYS A 420 25.16 22.53 4.38
C LYS A 420 24.95 21.09 4.85
N PHE A 421 24.96 20.12 3.94
CA PHE A 421 24.90 18.70 4.28
C PHE A 421 26.23 18.10 4.71
N LYS A 422 27.35 18.84 4.60
CA LYS A 422 28.66 18.30 4.95
C LYS A 422 28.69 17.94 6.43
N ALA A 423 28.79 16.65 6.70
CA ALA A 423 28.94 16.04 8.01
C ALA A 423 30.22 15.17 8.01
N GLY A 424 30.54 14.54 9.14
CA GLY A 424 31.79 13.85 9.42
C GLY A 424 32.45 13.20 8.20
N LYS A 425 31.88 12.10 7.70
CA LYS A 425 32.48 11.29 6.63
C LYS A 425 31.80 11.38 5.28
N ASN A 426 30.57 11.90 5.21
CA ASN A 426 29.82 11.94 3.95
C ASN A 426 30.51 12.80 2.87
N ASP A 427 30.33 12.44 1.59
CA ASP A 427 30.85 13.17 0.44
C ASP A 427 29.77 13.98 -0.27
N VAL A 428 29.79 15.30 -0.07
CA VAL A 428 28.87 16.25 -0.70
C VAL A 428 29.39 16.86 -2.01
N THR A 429 30.59 16.47 -2.48
CA THR A 429 31.29 17.15 -3.60
C THR A 429 30.45 17.18 -4.88
N ASN A 430 29.68 16.11 -5.14
CA ASN A 430 28.81 15.97 -6.31
C ASN A 430 27.32 16.04 -5.96
N LEU A 431 26.99 16.45 -4.73
CA LEU A 431 25.60 16.53 -4.29
C LEU A 431 24.92 17.71 -4.97
N LYS A 432 23.76 17.44 -5.58
CA LYS A 432 22.94 18.47 -6.24
C LYS A 432 22.13 19.24 -5.20
N LYS A 433 21.74 20.47 -5.54
CA LYS A 433 20.83 21.29 -4.72
C LYS A 433 19.50 20.57 -4.48
N GLY A 434 18.86 20.91 -3.36
CA GLY A 434 17.51 20.46 -3.05
C GLY A 434 17.42 19.70 -1.73
N ALA A 435 16.45 20.08 -0.92
CA ALA A 435 16.18 19.47 0.37
C ALA A 435 14.68 19.40 0.67
N TRP A 436 14.29 18.33 1.35
CA TRP A 436 13.02 18.19 2.03
C TRP A 436 13.08 18.90 3.39
N LEU A 437 12.03 19.65 3.73
CA LEU A 437 11.77 20.02 5.11
C LEU A 437 11.02 18.87 5.78
N VAL A 438 11.51 18.42 6.92
CA VAL A 438 11.04 17.21 7.58
C VAL A 438 10.65 17.49 9.03
N LYS A 439 9.47 16.99 9.42
CA LYS A 439 8.95 16.99 10.78
C LYS A 439 9.38 15.70 11.49
N ASN A 440 10.13 15.84 12.57
CA ASN A 440 10.56 14.72 13.42
C ASN A 440 9.59 14.53 14.63
N SER A 441 9.93 13.61 15.52
CA SER A 441 9.17 13.24 16.73
C SER A 441 10.03 13.30 17.99
N TRP A 442 11.02 14.19 18.03
CA TRP A 442 12.02 14.28 19.12
C TRP A 442 11.93 15.58 19.93
N ASN A 443 10.70 16.05 20.17
CA ASN A 443 10.39 17.23 20.98
C ASN A 443 10.70 18.58 20.31
N SER A 444 10.10 19.62 20.87
CA SER A 444 10.34 21.02 20.50
C SER A 444 10.19 21.91 21.74
N VAL A 445 10.69 23.14 21.69
CA VAL A 445 10.49 24.12 22.78
C VAL A 445 9.00 24.35 23.00
N ASP A 446 8.24 24.53 21.92
CA ASP A 446 6.80 24.79 21.98
C ASP A 446 6.03 23.64 22.62
N LEU A 447 6.38 22.39 22.32
CA LEU A 447 5.75 21.23 22.95
C LEU A 447 5.96 21.26 24.46
N LEU A 448 7.19 21.53 24.92
CA LEU A 448 7.47 21.56 26.36
C LEU A 448 6.75 22.69 27.09
N MET A 449 6.65 23.85 26.46
CA MET A 449 5.89 24.97 27.00
C MET A 449 4.38 24.64 27.06
N LYS A 450 3.81 24.12 25.97
CA LYS A 450 2.38 23.76 25.87
C LYS A 450 2.00 22.63 26.84
N GLN A 451 2.79 21.56 26.89
CA GLN A 451 2.45 20.34 27.62
C GLN A 451 2.77 20.44 29.13
N PHE A 452 3.85 21.14 29.51
CA PHE A 452 4.32 21.16 30.90
C PHE A 452 4.36 22.55 31.53
N GLY A 453 3.98 23.61 30.81
CA GLY A 453 3.97 24.98 31.32
C GLY A 453 5.37 25.51 31.67
N LEU A 454 6.42 24.94 31.07
CA LEU A 454 7.79 25.44 31.27
C LEU A 454 7.94 26.85 30.70
N SER A 455 8.79 27.68 31.31
CA SER A 455 9.26 28.90 30.66
C SER A 455 10.07 28.58 29.40
N LYS A 456 10.20 29.55 28.49
CA LYS A 456 11.01 29.39 27.27
C LYS A 456 12.46 29.04 27.61
N GLU A 457 13.07 29.69 28.61
CA GLU A 457 14.45 29.39 28.99
C GLU A 457 14.62 27.99 29.58
N GLU A 458 13.62 27.50 30.33
CA GLU A 458 13.63 26.13 30.84
C GLU A 458 13.49 25.12 29.71
N ALA A 459 12.53 25.31 28.80
CA ALA A 459 12.32 24.44 27.66
C ALA A 459 13.55 24.38 26.74
N GLN A 460 14.17 25.53 26.43
CA GLN A 460 15.39 25.61 25.63
C GLN A 460 16.57 24.83 26.22
N LYS A 461 16.67 24.73 27.56
CA LYS A 461 17.73 23.92 28.21
C LYS A 461 17.54 22.41 28.00
N GLN A 462 16.30 21.97 27.73
CA GLN A 462 15.93 20.56 27.60
C GLN A 462 15.88 20.10 26.14
N THR A 463 15.67 21.01 25.21
CA THR A 463 15.61 20.72 23.76
C THR A 463 16.94 21.06 23.10
N LYS A 464 17.52 20.11 22.36
CA LYS A 464 18.84 20.29 21.71
C LYS A 464 18.86 19.75 20.29
N TRP A 465 17.70 19.62 19.65
CA TRP A 465 17.58 18.92 18.38
C TRP A 465 16.69 19.66 17.38
N GLY A 466 17.14 19.73 16.13
CA GLY A 466 16.42 20.33 15.01
C GLY A 466 16.75 21.80 14.80
N ILE A 467 16.33 22.32 13.64
CA ILE A 467 16.54 23.71 13.19
C ILE A 467 16.21 24.65 14.33
N VAL A 468 17.09 25.64 14.52
CA VAL A 468 16.93 26.67 15.55
C VAL A 468 16.19 27.85 14.94
N ASP A 469 15.12 28.29 15.59
CA ASP A 469 14.40 29.48 15.15
C ASP A 469 15.17 30.78 15.45
N LYS A 470 14.63 31.92 15.03
CA LYS A 470 15.23 33.24 15.22
C LYS A 470 15.48 33.63 16.69
N ASP A 471 14.82 32.96 17.64
CA ASP A 471 14.91 33.22 19.08
C ASP A 471 15.76 32.16 19.80
N GLY A 472 16.48 31.31 19.07
CA GLY A 472 17.35 30.27 19.64
C GLY A 472 16.60 29.01 20.09
N ALA A 473 15.34 28.83 19.74
CA ALA A 473 14.55 27.67 20.12
C ALA A 473 14.70 26.51 19.12
N HIS A 474 15.01 25.31 19.64
CA HIS A 474 15.02 24.09 18.84
C HIS A 474 13.60 23.65 18.48
N THR A 475 13.36 23.46 17.19
CA THR A 475 12.01 23.29 16.64
C THR A 475 11.63 21.83 16.37
N GLY A 476 12.60 20.91 16.36
CA GLY A 476 12.38 19.52 16.00
C GLY A 476 12.19 19.26 14.49
N PHE A 477 12.27 20.29 13.65
CA PHE A 477 12.34 20.13 12.19
C PHE A 477 13.79 20.02 11.71
N PHE A 478 14.01 19.44 10.53
CA PHE A 478 15.33 19.36 9.91
C PHE A 478 15.26 19.29 8.38
N TRP A 479 16.41 19.47 7.73
CA TRP A 479 16.56 19.32 6.29
C TRP A 479 17.08 17.93 5.94
N LEU A 480 16.44 17.28 4.98
CA LEU A 480 16.88 16.00 4.45
C LEU A 480 17.16 16.15 2.95
N SER A 481 18.35 15.74 2.50
CA SER A 481 18.67 15.85 1.08
C SER A 481 17.68 15.06 0.23
N TYR A 482 17.31 15.62 -0.92
CA TYR A 482 16.61 14.89 -1.99
C TYR A 482 17.29 13.58 -2.39
N TYR A 483 18.60 13.50 -2.19
CA TYR A 483 19.44 12.41 -2.66
C TYR A 483 19.96 11.54 -1.51
N ASP A 484 19.41 11.70 -0.29
CA ASP A 484 19.72 10.80 0.81
C ASP A 484 19.41 9.36 0.40
N ARG A 485 20.43 8.49 0.45
CA ARG A 485 20.38 7.13 -0.09
C ARG A 485 19.51 6.17 0.72
N SER A 486 18.95 6.63 1.83
CA SER A 486 18.20 5.80 2.77
C SER A 486 16.68 5.98 2.75
N ILE A 487 16.16 7.00 2.06
CA ILE A 487 14.72 7.26 1.97
C ILE A 487 13.98 6.07 1.34
N ASN A 488 12.94 5.57 2.02
CA ASN A 488 12.04 4.53 1.53
C ASN A 488 10.55 4.79 1.87
N THR A 489 9.70 4.01 1.22
CA THR A 489 8.25 3.88 1.49
C THR A 489 7.52 5.23 1.65
N PRO A 490 7.74 6.21 0.74
CA PRO A 490 6.97 7.45 0.78
C PRO A 490 5.48 7.14 0.62
N SER A 491 4.65 7.58 1.57
CA SER A 491 3.21 7.34 1.53
C SER A 491 2.40 8.49 2.11
N TYR A 492 1.14 8.57 1.68
CA TYR A 492 0.20 9.60 2.10
C TYR A 492 -1.21 9.01 2.26
N PHE A 493 -2.08 9.76 2.93
CA PHE A 493 -3.45 9.37 3.21
C PHE A 493 -4.46 10.26 2.49
N SER A 494 -5.65 9.73 2.29
CA SER A 494 -6.85 10.52 2.02
C SER A 494 -7.90 10.22 3.08
N VAL A 495 -8.68 11.25 3.40
CA VAL A 495 -9.67 11.22 4.47
C VAL A 495 -11.03 11.67 3.98
N ASP A 496 -12.03 11.19 4.68
CA ASP A 496 -13.41 11.67 4.69
C ASP A 496 -13.66 12.33 6.06
N LEU A 497 -14.32 13.48 6.08
CA LEU A 497 -14.41 14.34 7.26
C LEU A 497 -15.82 14.34 7.83
N LYS A 498 -15.92 14.25 9.16
CA LYS A 498 -17.20 14.30 9.87
C LYS A 498 -17.97 15.59 9.62
N GLN A 499 -17.26 16.71 9.51
CA GLN A 499 -17.86 18.04 9.31
C GLN A 499 -18.61 18.15 7.97
N ASP A 500 -18.23 17.34 6.99
CA ASP A 500 -18.86 17.29 5.66
C ASP A 500 -20.00 16.25 5.62
N GLY A 501 -20.18 15.49 6.71
CA GLY A 501 -20.98 14.27 6.78
C GLY A 501 -20.22 13.10 6.15
N TYR A 502 -19.92 12.07 6.95
CA TYR A 502 -19.19 10.92 6.43
C TYR A 502 -19.89 10.30 5.21
N ASP A 503 -19.11 9.97 4.18
CA ASP A 503 -19.55 9.36 2.93
C ASP A 503 -20.22 7.98 3.14
N TYR A 504 -19.80 7.28 4.20
CA TYR A 504 -20.24 5.93 4.55
C TYR A 504 -20.40 5.82 6.06
N ASP A 505 -21.41 5.09 6.53
CA ASP A 505 -21.66 4.86 7.96
C ASP A 505 -20.93 3.63 8.48
N ASN A 506 -20.90 2.54 7.69
CA ASN A 506 -20.36 1.25 8.09
C ASN A 506 -19.21 0.79 7.18
N ASN A 507 -18.27 0.05 7.77
CA ASN A 507 -17.14 -0.59 7.09
C ASN A 507 -17.15 -2.08 7.45
N TYR A 508 -17.45 -2.93 6.48
CA TYR A 508 -17.42 -4.38 6.61
C TYR A 508 -16.06 -4.89 6.13
N SER A 509 -15.29 -5.47 7.05
CA SER A 509 -13.97 -6.02 6.75
C SER A 509 -13.70 -7.30 7.53
N TYR A 510 -12.88 -8.16 6.92
CA TYR A 510 -12.34 -9.36 7.54
C TYR A 510 -10.82 -9.35 7.60
N ASP A 511 -10.18 -8.32 7.04
CA ASP A 511 -8.73 -8.22 6.94
C ASP A 511 -8.12 -7.32 8.01
N TYR A 512 -7.72 -7.92 9.14
CA TYR A 512 -7.12 -7.25 10.29
C TYR A 512 -5.69 -7.69 10.59
N LEU A 513 -5.21 -8.77 9.96
CA LEU A 513 -3.80 -9.08 9.99
C LEU A 513 -3.05 -8.00 9.23
N ILE A 514 -2.07 -7.42 9.90
CA ILE A 514 -1.19 -6.44 9.29
C ILE A 514 -0.50 -7.13 8.11
N ASN A 515 -0.57 -6.50 6.94
CA ASN A 515 -0.15 -7.07 5.65
C ASN A 515 1.39 -7.23 5.51
N GLN A 516 2.07 -7.57 6.60
CA GLN A 516 3.50 -7.87 6.72
C GLN A 516 3.89 -9.12 5.96
N SER A 517 3.04 -10.13 5.93
CA SER A 517 3.26 -11.39 5.22
C SER A 517 3.31 -11.28 3.70
N GLN A 518 2.65 -10.28 3.12
CA GLN A 518 2.82 -9.92 1.71
C GLN A 518 4.11 -9.14 1.46
N SER A 519 4.95 -8.99 2.48
CA SER A 519 6.12 -8.15 2.44
C SER A 519 7.29 -8.84 3.16
N PRO A 520 8.14 -9.55 2.40
CA PRO A 520 8.52 -9.19 1.03
C PRO A 520 7.68 -9.80 -0.12
N LEU A 521 6.66 -10.61 0.15
CA LEU A 521 6.08 -11.52 -0.84
C LEU A 521 4.65 -11.16 -1.31
N VAL A 522 4.53 -10.41 -2.41
CA VAL A 522 3.24 -10.25 -3.08
C VAL A 522 3.00 -11.41 -4.03
N LEU A 523 2.19 -12.38 -3.60
CA LEU A 523 1.88 -13.57 -4.41
C LEU A 523 1.00 -13.22 -5.61
N ARG A 524 1.36 -13.80 -6.75
CA ARG A 524 0.69 -13.60 -8.05
C ARG A 524 0.47 -14.93 -8.72
N THR A 525 -0.48 -14.98 -9.64
CA THR A 525 -0.61 -16.08 -10.59
C THR A 525 -0.13 -15.63 -11.97
N ALA A 526 0.56 -16.51 -12.69
CA ALA A 526 1.01 -16.24 -14.04
C ALA A 526 -0.14 -16.09 -15.05
N ASP A 527 -1.34 -16.56 -14.71
CA ASP A 527 -2.56 -16.30 -15.48
C ASP A 527 -3.33 -15.06 -15.00
N LYS A 528 -4.22 -14.58 -15.86
CA LYS A 528 -5.02 -13.37 -15.67
C LYS A 528 -6.43 -13.60 -15.08
N GLY A 529 -6.76 -14.82 -14.64
CA GLY A 529 -8.13 -15.21 -14.26
C GLY A 529 -8.34 -15.47 -12.77
N THR A 530 -7.35 -15.18 -11.92
CA THR A 530 -7.51 -15.35 -10.47
C THR A 530 -8.49 -14.33 -9.89
N LEU A 531 -9.54 -14.81 -9.23
CA LEU A 531 -10.51 -13.95 -8.55
C LEU A 531 -10.37 -14.16 -7.04
N VAL A 532 -10.48 -13.09 -6.27
CA VAL A 532 -10.66 -13.17 -4.81
C VAL A 532 -12.03 -12.60 -4.43
N SER A 533 -12.64 -13.11 -3.38
CA SER A 533 -13.95 -12.65 -2.93
C SER A 533 -14.09 -12.68 -1.42
N ASN A 534 -14.77 -11.66 -0.88
CA ASN A 534 -15.33 -11.67 0.47
C ASN A 534 -16.86 -11.70 0.42
N ILE A 535 -17.47 -12.43 1.35
CA ILE A 535 -18.92 -12.56 1.54
C ILE A 535 -19.34 -11.80 2.79
N PHE A 536 -20.21 -10.81 2.62
CA PHE A 536 -20.68 -9.97 3.72
C PHE A 536 -22.16 -10.20 3.98
N THR A 537 -22.57 -10.00 5.24
CA THR A 537 -23.98 -10.01 5.64
C THR A 537 -24.34 -8.65 6.20
N ALA A 538 -25.34 -8.01 5.60
CA ALA A 538 -25.85 -6.71 6.01
C ALA A 538 -26.38 -6.76 7.46
N LYS A 539 -25.92 -5.87 8.33
CA LYS A 539 -26.34 -5.80 9.75
C LYS A 539 -27.64 -5.01 9.93
N GLY A 540 -27.97 -4.17 8.96
CA GLY A 540 -29.17 -3.33 8.95
C GLY A 540 -29.79 -3.28 7.56
N ASP A 541 -30.90 -2.55 7.47
CA ASP A 541 -31.40 -2.07 6.19
C ASP A 541 -30.51 -0.90 5.77
N GLU A 542 -29.70 -1.09 4.74
CA GLU A 542 -28.59 -0.19 4.39
C GLU A 542 -28.34 -0.18 2.87
N ALA A 543 -27.53 0.75 2.37
CA ALA A 543 -27.15 0.79 0.96
C ALA A 543 -25.63 0.66 0.79
N LEU A 544 -25.18 -0.35 0.05
CA LEU A 544 -23.78 -0.51 -0.35
C LEU A 544 -23.41 0.53 -1.40
N ARG A 545 -22.37 1.34 -1.12
CA ARG A 545 -21.97 2.48 -1.96
C ARG A 545 -20.52 2.46 -2.39
N ALA A 546 -19.64 1.72 -1.72
CA ALA A 546 -18.27 1.55 -2.14
C ALA A 546 -17.70 0.20 -1.70
N VAL A 547 -16.60 -0.19 -2.33
CA VAL A 547 -15.77 -1.33 -1.92
C VAL A 547 -14.30 -0.90 -1.89
N SER A 548 -13.48 -1.55 -1.07
CA SER A 548 -12.04 -1.30 -1.13
C SER A 548 -11.38 -2.06 -2.27
N VAL A 549 -10.27 -1.53 -2.79
CA VAL A 549 -9.35 -2.23 -3.69
C VAL A 549 -7.94 -2.04 -3.16
N GLN A 550 -7.22 -3.12 -2.91
CA GLN A 550 -5.79 -3.09 -2.59
C GLN A 550 -4.96 -3.35 -3.85
N THR A 551 -3.96 -2.52 -4.11
CA THR A 551 -3.05 -2.69 -5.26
C THR A 551 -1.58 -2.53 -4.86
N ALA A 552 -0.70 -3.26 -5.55
CA ALA A 552 0.73 -3.31 -5.24
C ALA A 552 1.61 -2.55 -6.26
N GLU A 553 1.06 -2.09 -7.39
CA GLU A 553 1.81 -1.30 -8.37
C GLU A 553 0.98 -0.18 -9.02
N PRO A 554 1.65 0.85 -9.58
CA PRO A 554 0.96 1.87 -10.35
C PRO A 554 0.24 1.30 -11.58
N ASN A 555 -0.94 1.82 -11.84
CA ASN A 555 -1.81 1.47 -12.98
C ASN A 555 -2.31 0.02 -12.97
N SER A 556 -2.36 -0.65 -11.81
CA SER A 556 -3.06 -1.92 -11.66
C SER A 556 -4.52 -1.78 -12.11
N LYS A 557 -4.99 -2.79 -12.85
CA LYS A 557 -6.38 -2.84 -13.32
C LYS A 557 -7.17 -3.81 -12.45
N THR A 558 -8.35 -3.38 -12.05
CA THR A 558 -9.25 -4.16 -11.21
C THR A 558 -10.60 -4.31 -11.88
N SER A 559 -11.09 -5.54 -12.01
CA SER A 559 -12.53 -5.78 -12.24
C SER A 559 -13.20 -6.08 -10.90
N ILE A 560 -14.39 -5.51 -10.72
CA ILE A 560 -15.19 -5.61 -9.50
C ILE A 560 -16.57 -6.11 -9.92
N SER A 561 -17.04 -7.18 -9.28
CA SER A 561 -18.39 -7.73 -9.48
C SER A 561 -19.06 -7.96 -8.13
N ILE A 562 -20.35 -7.65 -8.03
CA ILE A 562 -21.15 -7.84 -6.82
C ILE A 562 -22.26 -8.83 -7.12
N TYR A 563 -22.40 -9.86 -6.27
CA TYR A 563 -23.44 -10.88 -6.37
C TYR A 563 -24.32 -10.85 -5.13
N MET A 564 -25.62 -11.04 -5.30
CA MET A 564 -26.56 -11.20 -4.19
C MET A 564 -26.77 -12.69 -3.96
N LEU A 565 -26.54 -13.16 -2.73
CA LEU A 565 -26.66 -14.58 -2.38
C LEU A 565 -28.05 -14.81 -1.79
N ASN A 566 -28.96 -15.32 -2.61
CA ASN A 566 -30.40 -15.36 -2.33
C ASN A 566 -30.95 -16.77 -2.07
N ASN A 567 -30.16 -17.82 -2.29
CA ASN A 567 -30.62 -19.20 -2.08
C ASN A 567 -29.58 -20.07 -1.34
N ALA A 568 -30.00 -21.26 -0.92
CA ALA A 568 -29.16 -22.17 -0.13
C ALA A 568 -27.96 -22.74 -0.91
N ASP A 569 -28.02 -22.75 -2.24
CA ASP A 569 -26.96 -23.23 -3.13
C ASP A 569 -26.02 -22.10 -3.58
N ALA A 570 -26.21 -20.87 -3.10
CA ALA A 570 -25.47 -19.69 -3.54
C ALA A 570 -23.95 -19.77 -3.32
N LEU A 571 -23.49 -20.64 -2.41
CA LEU A 571 -22.08 -20.94 -2.13
C LEU A 571 -21.73 -22.42 -2.37
N LYS A 572 -22.56 -23.15 -3.14
CA LYS A 572 -22.26 -24.53 -3.49
C LYS A 572 -20.86 -24.63 -4.12
N ASP A 573 -20.10 -25.66 -3.76
CA ASP A 573 -18.73 -25.86 -4.26
C ASP A 573 -17.80 -24.65 -4.02
N ASN A 574 -18.08 -23.85 -2.97
CA ASN A 574 -17.34 -22.62 -2.62
C ASN A 574 -17.40 -21.52 -3.69
N ASP A 575 -18.35 -21.59 -4.63
CA ASP A 575 -18.47 -20.64 -5.74
C ASP A 575 -19.48 -19.51 -5.40
N PRO A 576 -19.02 -18.27 -5.18
CA PRO A 576 -19.90 -17.13 -4.88
C PRO A 576 -20.67 -16.58 -6.09
N THR A 577 -20.52 -17.21 -7.26
CA THR A 577 -21.15 -16.81 -8.52
C THR A 577 -22.28 -17.76 -8.96
N ASN A 578 -22.61 -18.77 -8.16
CA ASN A 578 -23.64 -19.77 -8.47
C ASN A 578 -25.04 -19.17 -8.69
N ASP A 579 -25.35 -18.04 -8.07
CA ASP A 579 -26.65 -17.37 -8.20
C ASP A 579 -26.87 -16.66 -9.55
N GLY A 580 -25.89 -16.76 -10.46
CA GLY A 580 -26.00 -16.30 -11.85
C GLY A 580 -25.20 -15.03 -12.10
N GLU A 581 -25.77 -14.08 -12.83
CA GLU A 581 -25.07 -12.84 -13.22
C GLU A 581 -24.91 -11.88 -12.04
N PRO A 582 -23.79 -11.11 -11.98
CA PRO A 582 -23.61 -10.10 -10.95
C PRO A 582 -24.68 -9.00 -11.05
N VAL A 583 -25.14 -8.50 -9.89
CA VAL A 583 -26.04 -7.35 -9.83
C VAL A 583 -25.34 -6.04 -10.20
N LEU A 584 -24.01 -6.01 -10.12
CA LEU A 584 -23.18 -4.87 -10.52
C LEU A 584 -21.81 -5.35 -10.97
N THR A 585 -21.34 -4.83 -12.10
CA THR A 585 -19.95 -4.97 -12.56
C THR A 585 -19.35 -3.60 -12.86
N MET A 586 -18.07 -3.42 -12.56
CA MET A 586 -17.31 -2.23 -12.97
C MET A 586 -15.82 -2.55 -13.08
N ASN A 587 -15.10 -1.69 -13.80
CA ASN A 587 -13.63 -1.70 -13.85
C ASN A 587 -13.09 -0.46 -13.14
N TYR A 588 -11.93 -0.60 -12.51
CA TYR A 588 -11.20 0.47 -11.84
C TYR A 588 -9.72 0.38 -12.21
N THR A 589 -9.06 1.52 -12.37
CA THR A 589 -7.61 1.59 -12.57
C THR A 589 -6.99 2.34 -11.40
N ALA A 590 -6.22 1.64 -10.58
CA ALA A 590 -5.48 2.22 -9.48
C ALA A 590 -4.23 2.91 -10.01
N LYS A 591 -4.28 4.24 -10.14
CA LYS A 591 -3.14 5.02 -10.67
C LYS A 591 -1.90 4.93 -9.77
N VAL A 592 -2.11 4.89 -8.46
CA VAL A 592 -1.08 4.84 -7.42
C VAL A 592 -1.34 3.57 -6.62
N PRO A 593 -0.32 2.80 -6.22
CA PRO A 593 -0.53 1.62 -5.39
C PRO A 593 -1.01 1.98 -3.99
N GLY A 594 -1.72 1.06 -3.34
CA GLY A 594 -2.23 1.22 -1.98
C GLY A 594 -3.64 0.69 -1.78
N LEU A 595 -4.29 1.19 -0.72
CA LEU A 595 -5.68 0.92 -0.37
C LEU A 595 -6.58 2.02 -0.91
N HIS A 596 -7.56 1.68 -1.73
CA HIS A 596 -8.49 2.60 -2.36
C HIS A 596 -9.91 2.33 -1.87
N THR A 597 -10.67 3.35 -1.50
CA THR A 597 -12.14 3.25 -1.42
C THR A 597 -12.75 3.62 -2.78
N VAL A 598 -13.33 2.63 -3.47
CA VAL A 598 -13.86 2.79 -4.83
C VAL A 598 -15.37 2.90 -4.77
N LYS A 599 -15.89 4.09 -5.08
CA LYS A 599 -17.33 4.36 -5.15
C LYS A 599 -17.98 3.54 -6.26
N LEU A 600 -19.09 2.90 -5.92
CA LEU A 600 -19.92 2.17 -6.86
C LEU A 600 -20.68 3.15 -7.79
N PRO A 601 -20.96 2.74 -9.04
CA PRO A 601 -21.72 3.53 -10.00
C PRO A 601 -23.10 3.97 -9.49
N HIS A 602 -23.74 3.13 -8.67
CA HIS A 602 -25.02 3.37 -8.00
C HIS A 602 -25.01 2.57 -6.70
N ALA A 603 -25.88 2.98 -5.76
CA ALA A 603 -26.05 2.26 -4.50
C ALA A 603 -26.81 0.94 -4.72
N LEU A 604 -26.45 -0.10 -3.95
CA LEU A 604 -27.20 -1.35 -3.89
C LEU A 604 -27.89 -1.45 -2.53
N ASN A 605 -29.22 -1.46 -2.53
CA ASN A 605 -30.02 -1.59 -1.33
C ASN A 605 -29.95 -3.01 -0.76
N LEU A 606 -29.61 -3.13 0.52
CA LEU A 606 -29.41 -4.37 1.25
C LEU A 606 -30.39 -4.44 2.41
N LYS A 607 -31.15 -5.53 2.52
CA LYS A 607 -31.97 -5.80 3.71
C LYS A 607 -31.12 -6.38 4.83
N LYS A 608 -31.51 -6.12 6.07
CA LYS A 608 -30.86 -6.75 7.23
C LYS A 608 -30.83 -8.28 7.06
N GLY A 609 -29.65 -8.85 7.23
CA GLY A 609 -29.40 -10.28 7.05
C GLY A 609 -29.19 -10.72 5.60
N GLN A 610 -29.28 -9.81 4.63
CA GLN A 610 -29.00 -10.12 3.24
C GLN A 610 -27.50 -10.30 3.05
N THR A 611 -27.13 -11.38 2.37
CA THR A 611 -25.74 -11.74 2.10
C THR A 611 -25.39 -11.36 0.66
N PHE A 612 -24.18 -10.85 0.46
CA PHE A 612 -23.67 -10.47 -0.84
C PHE A 612 -22.17 -10.78 -0.95
N ALA A 613 -21.73 -11.13 -2.15
CA ALA A 613 -20.33 -11.35 -2.47
C ALA A 613 -19.77 -10.13 -3.19
N VAL A 614 -18.58 -9.68 -2.78
CA VAL A 614 -17.75 -8.77 -3.57
C VAL A 614 -16.63 -9.60 -4.16
N VAL A 615 -16.55 -9.67 -5.49
CA VAL A 615 -15.57 -10.45 -6.25
C VAL A 615 -14.65 -9.50 -7.01
N GLN A 616 -13.34 -9.68 -6.90
CA GLN A 616 -12.34 -8.84 -7.55
C GLN A 616 -11.28 -9.65 -8.29
N ASN A 617 -10.86 -9.15 -9.45
CA ASN A 617 -9.63 -9.54 -10.12
C ASN A 617 -8.72 -8.31 -10.13
N VAL A 618 -7.59 -8.36 -9.41
CA VAL A 618 -6.57 -7.30 -9.48
C VAL A 618 -5.43 -7.83 -10.34
N THR A 619 -5.05 -7.07 -11.37
CA THR A 619 -4.02 -7.48 -12.32
C THR A 619 -2.85 -6.51 -12.34
N GLY A 620 -1.68 -7.10 -12.59
CA GLY A 620 -0.43 -6.39 -12.80
C GLY A 620 0.22 -6.72 -14.13
N VAL A 621 1.35 -6.09 -14.39
CA VAL A 621 2.15 -6.28 -15.61
C VAL A 621 3.58 -6.67 -15.23
N ASN A 622 3.99 -7.85 -15.67
CA ASN A 622 5.35 -8.37 -15.48
C ASN A 622 6.38 -7.62 -16.34
N ALA A 623 7.68 -7.85 -16.07
CA ALA A 623 8.78 -7.26 -16.83
C ALA A 623 8.73 -7.58 -18.34
N ASP A 624 8.24 -8.77 -18.70
CA ASP A 624 8.06 -9.22 -20.07
C ASP A 624 6.75 -8.72 -20.73
N LYS A 625 6.00 -7.86 -20.01
CA LYS A 625 4.68 -7.31 -20.37
C LYS A 625 3.52 -8.30 -20.34
N SER A 626 3.74 -9.53 -19.87
CA SER A 626 2.65 -10.45 -19.58
C SER A 626 1.79 -9.92 -18.42
N ILE A 627 0.50 -10.29 -18.43
CA ILE A 627 -0.46 -9.89 -17.39
C ILE A 627 -0.53 -11.01 -16.35
N ASN A 628 -0.30 -10.65 -15.09
CA ASN A 628 -0.51 -11.50 -13.93
C ASN A 628 -1.78 -11.10 -13.19
N SER A 629 -2.29 -11.98 -12.32
CA SER A 629 -3.28 -11.61 -11.31
C SER A 629 -2.68 -11.69 -9.92
N TYR A 630 -3.10 -10.80 -9.03
CA TYR A 630 -2.69 -10.83 -7.63
C TYR A 630 -3.53 -11.81 -6.83
N LEU A 631 -2.86 -12.59 -5.97
CA LEU A 631 -3.53 -13.34 -4.91
C LEU A 631 -3.70 -12.40 -3.70
N ASN A 632 -4.65 -11.47 -3.83
CA ASN A 632 -4.91 -10.40 -2.85
C ASN A 632 -5.62 -10.93 -1.59
N LEU A 633 -4.92 -11.77 -0.84
CA LEU A 633 -5.33 -12.27 0.46
C LEU A 633 -4.44 -11.67 1.55
N GLU A 634 -4.96 -11.57 2.76
CA GLU A 634 -4.10 -11.61 3.93
C GLU A 634 -3.26 -12.87 3.86
N THR A 635 -1.95 -12.70 3.90
CA THR A 635 -1.04 -13.81 4.06
C THR A 635 -0.55 -13.76 5.52
N GLY A 636 0.12 -14.79 6.01
CA GLY A 636 0.84 -14.84 7.27
C GLY A 636 2.07 -15.70 7.05
N MET A 637 3.13 -15.55 7.83
CA MET A 637 4.05 -16.69 7.94
C MET A 637 3.34 -17.80 8.72
N SER A 638 3.52 -19.06 8.32
CA SER A 638 2.91 -20.16 9.08
C SER A 638 3.41 -20.17 10.53
N GLN A 639 2.59 -20.61 11.49
CA GLN A 639 3.03 -20.72 12.89
C GLN A 639 4.34 -21.53 13.04
N ASP A 640 4.51 -22.58 12.22
CA ASP A 640 5.73 -23.41 12.22
C ASP A 640 6.94 -22.67 11.66
N ALA A 641 6.77 -21.89 10.58
CA ALA A 641 7.85 -21.06 10.02
C ALA A 641 8.24 -19.91 10.96
N GLN A 642 7.30 -19.40 11.75
CA GLN A 642 7.57 -18.38 12.77
C GLN A 642 8.34 -18.93 13.97
N TRP A 643 8.38 -20.24 14.21
CA TRP A 643 9.15 -20.86 15.29
C TRP A 643 9.95 -22.09 14.82
N PRO A 644 11.02 -21.85 14.04
CA PRO A 644 11.71 -22.93 13.33
C PRO A 644 12.44 -23.91 14.25
N ASP A 645 12.89 -23.49 15.44
CA ASP A 645 13.39 -24.39 16.49
C ASP A 645 12.55 -24.27 17.76
N LYS A 646 11.56 -25.16 17.89
CA LYS A 646 10.64 -25.22 19.05
C LYS A 646 11.32 -25.45 20.39
N ASN A 647 12.58 -25.91 20.41
CA ASN A 647 13.37 -26.09 21.63
C ASN A 647 14.19 -24.86 22.00
N ASN A 648 14.27 -23.87 21.11
CA ASN A 648 14.97 -22.61 21.33
C ASN A 648 13.99 -21.43 21.24
N ALA A 649 13.62 -20.89 22.41
CA ALA A 649 12.71 -19.75 22.52
C ALA A 649 13.22 -18.48 21.79
N GLU A 650 14.54 -18.33 21.60
CA GLU A 650 15.13 -17.20 20.86
C GLU A 650 14.83 -17.23 19.36
N THR A 651 14.35 -18.36 18.84
CA THR A 651 13.97 -18.46 17.42
C THR A 651 12.52 -18.06 17.15
N LYS A 652 11.69 -17.96 18.19
CA LYS A 652 10.27 -17.65 18.06
C LYS A 652 10.07 -16.21 17.57
N GLY A 653 9.40 -16.05 16.43
CA GLY A 653 9.12 -14.76 15.79
C GLY A 653 10.35 -14.04 15.20
N ARG A 654 11.57 -14.56 15.38
CA ARG A 654 12.82 -13.86 15.03
C ARG A 654 12.88 -13.41 13.58
N ALA A 655 12.44 -14.27 12.65
CA ALA A 655 12.41 -13.96 11.22
C ALA A 655 11.57 -12.71 10.89
N MET A 656 10.59 -12.39 11.74
CA MET A 656 9.72 -11.22 11.64
C MET A 656 10.08 -10.12 12.65
N GLY A 657 11.32 -10.09 13.14
CA GLY A 657 11.73 -9.11 14.15
C GLY A 657 11.04 -9.31 15.50
N TYR A 658 10.76 -10.58 15.85
CA TYR A 658 10.05 -10.97 17.07
C TYR A 658 8.60 -10.50 17.13
N VAL A 659 7.96 -10.40 15.96
CA VAL A 659 6.52 -10.25 15.81
C VAL A 659 5.93 -11.61 15.47
N TRP A 660 4.82 -11.95 16.12
CA TRP A 660 4.05 -13.16 15.89
C TRP A 660 2.73 -12.81 15.24
N SER A 661 2.52 -13.30 14.02
CA SER A 661 1.31 -13.08 13.22
C SER A 661 0.35 -14.27 13.30
N THR A 662 -0.94 -13.98 13.22
CA THR A 662 -2.02 -14.97 13.18
C THR A 662 -3.07 -14.49 12.19
N ALA A 663 -3.25 -15.24 11.10
CA ALA A 663 -4.35 -15.02 10.16
C ALA A 663 -5.58 -15.83 10.60
N VAL A 664 -6.78 -15.28 10.41
CA VAL A 664 -8.03 -16.02 10.62
C VAL A 664 -8.83 -16.00 9.32
N ALA A 665 -9.29 -17.17 8.88
CA ALA A 665 -10.21 -17.27 7.74
C ALA A 665 -11.32 -18.26 8.11
N ASN A 666 -12.55 -17.78 8.30
CA ASN A 666 -13.67 -18.63 8.67
C ASN A 666 -14.38 -19.19 7.43
N PRO A 667 -15.02 -20.38 7.55
CA PRO A 667 -15.84 -20.93 6.47
C PRO A 667 -16.92 -19.95 6.01
N GLY A 668 -17.02 -19.74 4.71
CA GLY A 668 -18.03 -18.87 4.11
C GLY A 668 -17.66 -17.39 3.99
N GLU A 669 -16.50 -16.96 4.50
CA GLU A 669 -16.08 -15.55 4.42
C GLU A 669 -15.33 -15.23 3.13
N THR A 670 -14.34 -16.04 2.79
CA THR A 670 -13.42 -15.76 1.67
C THR A 670 -13.33 -16.93 0.71
N PHE A 671 -13.35 -16.63 -0.59
CA PHE A 671 -13.14 -17.59 -1.66
C PHE A 671 -12.21 -17.06 -2.73
N VAL A 672 -11.43 -17.95 -3.34
CA VAL A 672 -10.49 -17.64 -4.41
C VAL A 672 -10.70 -18.57 -5.58
N LYS A 673 -10.86 -18.01 -6.77
CA LYS A 673 -10.85 -18.77 -8.01
C LYS A 673 -9.41 -18.88 -8.50
N LEU A 674 -8.87 -20.09 -8.56
CA LEU A 674 -7.52 -20.37 -9.05
C LEU A 674 -7.56 -21.32 -10.25
N MET A 675 -6.64 -21.11 -11.19
CA MET A 675 -6.37 -22.11 -12.23
C MET A 675 -5.69 -23.31 -11.57
N THR A 676 -6.25 -24.50 -11.77
CA THR A 676 -5.67 -25.79 -11.35
C THR A 676 -5.42 -26.66 -12.59
N LYS A 677 -4.80 -27.84 -12.42
CA LYS A 677 -4.65 -28.84 -13.49
C LYS A 677 -5.98 -29.29 -14.11
N ASP A 678 -7.08 -29.21 -13.34
CA ASP A 678 -8.43 -29.61 -13.75
C ASP A 678 -9.28 -28.41 -14.22
N GLY A 679 -8.67 -27.23 -14.38
CA GLY A 679 -9.33 -25.97 -14.75
C GLY A 679 -9.52 -25.03 -13.56
N TYR A 680 -10.32 -23.97 -13.76
CA TYR A 680 -10.59 -23.02 -12.68
C TYR A 680 -11.46 -23.64 -11.60
N LYS A 681 -11.03 -23.50 -10.34
CA LYS A 681 -11.75 -23.97 -9.16
C LYS A 681 -11.81 -22.85 -8.12
N TRP A 682 -12.96 -22.71 -7.46
CA TRP A 682 -13.07 -21.92 -6.25
C TRP A 682 -12.61 -22.71 -5.03
N VAL A 683 -11.74 -22.11 -4.24
CA VAL A 683 -11.11 -22.70 -3.06
C VAL A 683 -11.11 -21.72 -1.90
N THR A 684 -11.03 -22.24 -0.69
CA THR A 684 -10.89 -21.45 0.55
C THR A 684 -9.43 -21.11 0.84
N PRO A 685 -9.13 -20.08 1.66
CA PRO A 685 -7.76 -19.79 2.11
C PRO A 685 -7.07 -21.01 2.76
N ALA A 686 -7.80 -21.80 3.54
CA ALA A 686 -7.29 -23.04 4.15
C ALA A 686 -6.91 -24.11 3.11
N GLU A 687 -7.69 -24.26 2.03
CA GLU A 687 -7.33 -25.15 0.91
C GLU A 687 -6.12 -24.67 0.13
N ILE A 688 -5.94 -23.34 0.00
CA ILE A 688 -4.74 -22.74 -0.61
C ILE A 688 -3.52 -23.08 0.24
N GLY A 689 -3.52 -22.79 1.54
CA GLY A 689 -2.39 -23.09 2.43
C GLY A 689 -2.05 -24.58 2.43
N LYS A 690 -3.06 -25.46 2.47
CA LYS A 690 -2.84 -26.91 2.41
C LYS A 690 -2.24 -27.35 1.08
N THR A 691 -2.63 -26.73 -0.02
CA THR A 691 -2.19 -27.14 -1.36
C THR A 691 -0.86 -26.51 -1.76
N LEU A 692 -0.62 -25.26 -1.37
CA LEU A 692 0.63 -24.55 -1.58
C LEU A 692 1.56 -24.83 -0.40
N GLY A 693 2.34 -25.89 -0.52
CA GLY A 693 3.39 -26.19 0.45
C GLY A 693 2.89 -26.70 1.81
N GLU A 694 1.69 -27.29 1.88
CA GLU A 694 1.17 -28.02 3.04
C GLU A 694 1.16 -27.23 4.35
N ASN A 695 0.86 -25.92 4.29
CA ASN A 695 0.91 -24.96 5.40
C ASN A 695 2.30 -24.78 6.04
N LYS A 696 3.37 -25.24 5.39
CA LYS A 696 4.73 -25.08 5.93
C LYS A 696 5.24 -23.66 5.84
N TYR A 697 4.83 -22.91 4.83
CA TYR A 697 5.40 -21.59 4.50
C TYR A 697 4.51 -20.44 4.93
N PHE A 698 3.23 -20.49 4.53
CA PHE A 698 2.29 -19.39 4.72
C PHE A 698 1.01 -19.84 5.43
N GLU A 699 0.41 -18.89 6.12
CA GLU A 699 -1.01 -18.86 6.45
C GLU A 699 -1.73 -17.92 5.48
N PHE A 700 -2.99 -18.21 5.18
CA PHE A 700 -3.82 -17.35 4.34
C PHE A 700 -5.09 -16.98 5.10
N GLY A 701 -5.33 -15.68 5.23
CA GLY A 701 -6.53 -15.06 5.78
C GLY A 701 -7.51 -14.65 4.69
N ASN A 702 -8.23 -13.55 4.92
CA ASN A 702 -9.32 -13.12 4.06
C ASN A 702 -8.86 -12.31 2.85
N ALA A 703 -9.74 -12.12 1.86
CA ALA A 703 -9.41 -11.22 0.76
C ALA A 703 -9.29 -9.78 1.27
N LEU A 704 -8.39 -9.00 0.66
CA LEU A 704 -8.16 -7.57 0.98
C LEU A 704 -9.28 -6.69 0.40
N ILE A 705 -10.52 -7.00 0.77
CA ILE A 705 -11.76 -6.40 0.30
C ILE A 705 -12.58 -5.97 1.51
N LYS A 706 -12.98 -4.70 1.51
CA LYS A 706 -13.92 -4.10 2.45
C LYS A 706 -15.15 -3.63 1.69
N ALA A 707 -16.30 -3.57 2.36
CA ALA A 707 -17.55 -3.04 1.82
C ALA A 707 -18.07 -1.89 2.67
N PHE A 708 -18.44 -0.78 2.04
CA PHE A 708 -18.84 0.45 2.71
C PHE A 708 -20.30 0.78 2.42
N THR A 709 -21.10 0.90 3.48
CA THR A 709 -22.54 1.12 3.39
C THR A 709 -22.96 2.41 4.10
N VAL A 710 -24.15 2.91 3.76
CA VAL A 710 -24.86 3.96 4.51
C VAL A 710 -26.14 3.38 5.10
N ASN A 711 -26.56 3.87 6.26
CA ASN A 711 -27.76 3.41 6.97
C ASN A 711 -29.06 3.88 6.29
N ASP A 712 -28.98 4.82 5.36
CA ASP A 712 -30.10 5.25 4.56
C ASP A 712 -30.29 4.31 3.37
N PHE A 713 -31.41 3.59 3.34
CA PHE A 713 -31.90 2.93 2.13
C PHE A 713 -31.95 3.99 1.03
N ALA A 714 -31.15 3.82 -0.03
CA ALA A 714 -31.22 4.74 -1.15
C ALA A 714 -32.65 4.66 -1.68
N GLN A 715 -33.34 5.80 -1.83
CA GLN A 715 -34.56 5.80 -2.61
C GLN A 715 -34.16 5.34 -4.01
N ASP A 716 -34.61 4.15 -4.40
CA ASP A 716 -34.41 3.66 -5.76
C ASP A 716 -35.13 4.62 -6.69
N SER A 717 -34.37 5.52 -7.28
CA SER A 717 -34.86 6.30 -8.40
C SER A 717 -34.98 5.32 -9.56
N HIS A 718 -36.19 4.80 -9.78
CA HIS A 718 -36.54 3.95 -10.92
C HIS A 718 -36.39 4.76 -12.22
N TYR A 719 -35.16 4.92 -12.67
CA TYR A 719 -34.87 5.60 -13.90
C TYR A 719 -35.20 4.69 -15.09
N GLN A 720 -35.98 5.20 -16.02
CA GLN A 720 -36.40 4.49 -17.21
C GLN A 720 -35.75 5.12 -18.44
N MET A 721 -35.45 4.27 -19.42
CA MET A 721 -35.17 4.76 -20.76
C MET A 721 -36.45 5.29 -21.38
N VAL A 722 -36.46 6.60 -21.64
CA VAL A 722 -37.56 7.29 -22.31
C VAL A 722 -37.37 7.35 -23.82
N THR A 723 -36.14 7.14 -24.33
CA THR A 723 -35.89 6.86 -25.76
C THR A 723 -34.81 5.80 -25.93
N SER A 724 -35.02 4.88 -26.86
CA SER A 724 -34.01 3.91 -27.33
C SER A 724 -34.25 3.61 -28.81
N SER A 725 -33.19 3.67 -29.62
CA SER A 725 -33.26 3.39 -31.06
C SER A 725 -32.20 2.36 -31.45
N ASN A 726 -32.49 1.56 -32.48
CA ASN A 726 -31.47 0.76 -33.16
C ASN A 726 -30.60 1.69 -34.02
N VAL A 727 -29.39 1.24 -34.36
CA VAL A 727 -28.42 2.07 -35.09
C VAL A 727 -27.68 1.25 -36.14
N LYS A 728 -27.35 1.86 -37.28
CA LYS A 728 -26.41 1.27 -38.24
C LYS A 728 -24.98 1.65 -37.84
N GLN A 729 -24.03 0.74 -38.01
CA GLN A 729 -22.61 1.05 -37.77
C GLN A 729 -22.21 2.34 -38.50
N GLY A 730 -21.61 3.29 -37.77
CA GLY A 730 -21.22 4.59 -38.34
C GLY A 730 -22.28 5.68 -38.25
N GLU A 731 -23.43 5.43 -37.64
CA GLU A 731 -24.44 6.46 -37.34
C GLU A 731 -24.51 6.79 -35.85
N GLU A 732 -25.01 7.97 -35.52
CA GLU A 732 -25.26 8.35 -34.13
C GLU A 732 -26.58 7.76 -33.63
N VAL A 733 -26.66 7.50 -32.32
CA VAL A 733 -27.89 7.02 -31.69
C VAL A 733 -28.11 7.67 -30.34
N LEU A 734 -29.32 8.17 -30.14
CA LEU A 734 -29.76 8.86 -28.93
C LEU A 734 -30.48 7.91 -27.98
N PHE A 735 -30.10 7.99 -26.72
CA PHE A 735 -30.79 7.39 -25.58
C PHE A 735 -31.14 8.49 -24.59
N ALA A 736 -32.25 8.35 -23.88
CA ALA A 736 -32.62 9.33 -22.86
C ALA A 736 -33.12 8.62 -21.63
N SER A 737 -32.61 9.03 -20.48
CA SER A 737 -33.08 8.63 -19.16
C SER A 737 -33.90 9.76 -18.54
N ASN A 738 -34.94 9.42 -17.79
CA ASN A 738 -35.65 10.37 -16.92
C ASN A 738 -34.82 10.81 -15.69
N ALA A 739 -33.58 10.35 -15.55
CA ALA A 739 -32.65 10.81 -14.52
C ALA A 739 -32.23 12.27 -14.71
N PRO A 740 -32.15 13.07 -13.63
CA PRO A 740 -31.57 14.41 -13.66
C PRO A 740 -30.11 14.38 -14.15
N LEU A 741 -29.69 15.35 -14.97
CA LEU A 741 -28.30 15.41 -15.43
C LEU A 741 -27.30 15.52 -14.27
N LYS A 742 -27.68 16.20 -13.17
CA LYS A 742 -26.84 16.32 -11.97
C LYS A 742 -26.47 15.00 -11.30
N SER A 743 -27.26 13.94 -11.52
CA SER A 743 -26.99 12.61 -10.98
C SER A 743 -26.25 11.72 -11.98
N PHE A 744 -26.04 12.15 -13.23
CA PHE A 744 -25.37 11.34 -14.25
C PHE A 744 -23.92 11.03 -13.87
N VAL A 745 -23.55 9.75 -13.97
CA VAL A 745 -22.22 9.23 -13.66
C VAL A 745 -21.49 8.80 -14.92
N ALA A 746 -22.11 7.92 -15.72
CA ALA A 746 -21.46 7.32 -16.89
C ALA A 746 -22.46 6.64 -17.85
N VAL A 747 -21.96 6.28 -19.03
CA VAL A 747 -22.63 5.40 -19.99
C VAL A 747 -21.90 4.07 -20.03
N ARG A 748 -22.65 2.96 -20.01
CA ARG A 748 -22.10 1.62 -20.25
C ARG A 748 -22.74 0.97 -21.45
N ILE A 749 -21.94 0.25 -22.23
CA ILE A 749 -22.38 -0.63 -23.31
C ILE A 749 -21.93 -2.04 -22.99
N ASP A 750 -22.87 -2.98 -22.93
CA ASP A 750 -22.63 -4.39 -22.56
C ASP A 750 -21.85 -4.54 -21.24
N GLY A 751 -22.22 -3.73 -20.25
CA GLY A 751 -21.60 -3.69 -18.93
C GLY A 751 -20.25 -2.95 -18.87
N ALA A 752 -19.66 -2.58 -20.01
CA ALA A 752 -18.41 -1.83 -20.07
C ALA A 752 -18.65 -0.31 -20.06
N THR A 753 -17.98 0.42 -19.16
CA THR A 753 -18.02 1.90 -19.15
C THR A 753 -17.31 2.46 -20.37
N ILE A 754 -17.96 3.39 -21.07
CA ILE A 754 -17.44 3.97 -22.32
C ILE A 754 -16.76 5.31 -22.05
N ASP A 755 -15.68 5.58 -22.77
CA ASP A 755 -14.95 6.86 -22.70
C ASP A 755 -15.89 8.04 -23.05
N PRO A 756 -15.94 9.12 -22.24
CA PRO A 756 -16.76 10.30 -22.51
C PRO A 756 -16.58 10.92 -23.90
N SER A 757 -15.42 10.75 -24.54
CA SER A 757 -15.18 11.22 -25.91
C SER A 757 -16.06 10.52 -26.95
N ASN A 758 -16.66 9.36 -26.63
CA ASN A 758 -17.52 8.59 -27.52
C ASN A 758 -19.01 8.93 -27.42
N TYR A 759 -19.41 9.85 -26.53
CA TYR A 759 -20.79 10.30 -26.44
C TYR A 759 -20.90 11.80 -26.11
N SER A 760 -22.11 12.34 -26.17
CA SER A 760 -22.46 13.68 -25.66
C SER A 760 -23.65 13.59 -24.70
N VAL A 761 -23.77 14.58 -23.80
CA VAL A 761 -24.85 14.66 -22.81
C VAL A 761 -25.47 16.07 -22.77
N GLU A 762 -26.80 16.17 -22.71
CA GLU A 762 -27.55 17.46 -22.72
C GLU A 762 -28.56 17.60 -21.56
N GLU A 763 -28.96 18.85 -21.24
CA GLU A 763 -29.71 19.25 -20.04
C GLU A 763 -31.23 19.04 -20.12
N GLY A 764 -31.86 18.80 -18.96
CA GLY A 764 -33.31 18.54 -18.79
C GLY A 764 -33.60 17.10 -18.34
N THR A 765 -33.57 16.16 -19.28
CA THR A 765 -33.51 14.69 -19.08
C THR A 765 -32.12 14.23 -19.51
N THR A 766 -31.47 13.26 -18.83
CA THR A 766 -30.13 12.79 -19.24
C THR A 766 -30.19 12.13 -20.61
N LYS A 767 -29.88 12.90 -21.66
CA LYS A 767 -29.81 12.46 -23.05
C LYS A 767 -28.39 12.09 -23.38
N VAL A 768 -28.15 10.89 -23.88
CA VAL A 768 -26.85 10.36 -24.27
C VAL A 768 -26.87 10.03 -25.75
N THR A 769 -26.00 10.66 -26.53
CA THR A 769 -25.82 10.32 -27.95
C THR A 769 -24.51 9.56 -28.13
N LEU A 770 -24.56 8.29 -28.54
CA LEU A 770 -23.36 7.57 -28.97
C LEU A 770 -22.90 8.10 -30.33
N LYS A 771 -21.62 8.45 -30.44
CA LYS A 771 -21.05 9.01 -31.68
C LYS A 771 -20.87 7.93 -32.75
N ALA A 772 -21.00 8.35 -34.01
CA ALA A 772 -20.82 7.52 -35.20
C ALA A 772 -19.52 6.69 -35.21
N ALA A 773 -18.40 7.29 -34.79
CA ALA A 773 -17.11 6.61 -34.73
C ALA A 773 -17.13 5.42 -33.76
N PHE A 774 -17.85 5.56 -32.63
CA PHE A 774 -17.97 4.52 -31.63
C PHE A 774 -18.94 3.42 -32.06
N THR A 775 -20.11 3.77 -32.60
CA THR A 775 -21.07 2.77 -33.11
C THR A 775 -20.50 1.94 -34.25
N LYS A 776 -19.58 2.52 -35.06
CA LYS A 776 -18.80 1.78 -36.07
C LYS A 776 -17.88 0.72 -35.47
N SER A 777 -17.40 0.92 -34.24
CA SER A 777 -16.52 -0.03 -33.54
C SER A 777 -17.26 -1.19 -32.89
N LEU A 778 -18.59 -1.07 -32.69
CA LEU A 778 -19.41 -2.12 -32.13
C LEU A 778 -19.66 -3.22 -33.17
N SER A 779 -19.71 -4.48 -32.73
CA SER A 779 -20.13 -5.60 -33.59
C SER A 779 -21.58 -5.44 -34.05
N ALA A 780 -21.94 -6.00 -35.20
CA ALA A 780 -23.36 -6.11 -35.55
C ALA A 780 -24.04 -7.12 -34.60
N GLY A 781 -25.18 -6.76 -34.02
CA GLY A 781 -25.85 -7.59 -33.03
C GLY A 781 -26.65 -6.80 -32.01
N LYS A 782 -27.13 -7.52 -30.98
CA LYS A 782 -27.89 -6.95 -29.86
C LYS A 782 -26.92 -6.48 -28.79
N HIS A 783 -27.09 -5.24 -28.34
CA HIS A 783 -26.28 -4.58 -27.34
C HIS A 783 -27.17 -4.03 -26.22
N THR A 784 -26.61 -3.86 -25.04
CA THR A 784 -27.26 -3.20 -23.91
C THR A 784 -26.60 -1.86 -23.62
N ILE A 785 -27.42 -0.85 -23.29
CA ILE A 785 -26.95 0.45 -22.81
C ILE A 785 -27.48 0.71 -21.42
N GLU A 786 -26.63 1.27 -20.56
CA GLU A 786 -26.97 1.74 -19.22
C GLU A 786 -26.55 3.21 -19.09
N ILE A 787 -27.51 4.09 -18.77
CA ILE A 787 -27.22 5.44 -18.28
C ILE A 787 -27.21 5.36 -16.77
N VAL A 788 -26.02 5.44 -16.21
CA VAL A 788 -25.76 5.29 -14.79
C VAL A 788 -25.90 6.65 -14.12
N SER A 789 -26.71 6.70 -13.06
CA SER A 789 -26.81 7.84 -12.16
C SER A 789 -26.40 7.45 -10.74
N THR A 790 -26.07 8.45 -9.91
CA THR A 790 -25.58 8.27 -8.53
C THR A 790 -26.50 7.43 -7.64
N ASP A 791 -27.78 7.37 -7.98
CA ASP A 791 -28.88 6.78 -7.21
C ASP A 791 -29.74 5.80 -8.04
N GLY A 792 -29.29 5.41 -9.24
CA GLY A 792 -30.02 4.44 -10.06
C GLY A 792 -29.49 4.28 -11.48
N ILE A 793 -29.99 3.28 -12.20
CA ILE A 793 -29.63 3.02 -13.60
C ILE A 793 -30.89 3.03 -14.47
N ALA A 794 -30.83 3.72 -15.61
CA ALA A 794 -31.74 3.46 -16.72
C ALA A 794 -31.07 2.50 -17.71
N LYS A 795 -31.75 1.41 -18.08
CA LYS A 795 -31.22 0.38 -18.99
C LYS A 795 -32.11 0.20 -20.20
N ALA A 796 -31.52 0.02 -21.38
CA ALA A 796 -32.19 -0.40 -22.60
C ALA A 796 -31.35 -1.39 -23.39
N THR A 797 -32.00 -2.03 -24.36
CA THR A 797 -31.33 -2.82 -25.39
C THR A 797 -31.49 -2.12 -26.74
N PHE A 798 -30.47 -2.13 -27.57
CA PHE A 798 -30.52 -1.70 -28.97
C PHE A 798 -29.79 -2.68 -29.87
N THR A 799 -30.11 -2.65 -31.16
CA THR A 799 -29.44 -3.47 -32.18
C THR A 799 -28.55 -2.60 -33.04
N VAL A 800 -27.30 -3.04 -33.25
CA VAL A 800 -26.37 -2.48 -34.22
C VAL A 800 -26.45 -3.29 -35.51
N THR A 801 -26.81 -2.66 -36.63
CA THR A 801 -26.80 -3.31 -37.95
C THR A 801 -25.50 -3.03 -38.70
N ALA A 802 -25.02 -4.03 -39.45
CA ALA A 802 -23.82 -3.89 -40.27
C ALA A 802 -24.02 -2.82 -41.34
N THR A 803 -22.95 -2.11 -41.69
CA THR A 803 -22.97 -1.20 -42.84
C THR A 803 -23.11 -2.03 -44.12
N ASP A 804 -24.11 -1.75 -44.97
CA ASP A 804 -24.27 -2.46 -46.25
C ASP A 804 -22.94 -2.41 -47.04
N ALA A 805 -22.52 -3.58 -47.53
CA ALA A 805 -21.43 -3.65 -48.49
C ALA A 805 -21.81 -2.81 -49.71
N VAL A 806 -20.92 -1.92 -50.12
CA VAL A 806 -21.11 -1.06 -51.30
C VAL A 806 -21.22 -1.96 -52.53
N ASP A 807 -22.45 -2.18 -53.01
CA ASP A 807 -22.71 -2.65 -54.36
C ASP A 807 -22.76 -1.42 -55.28
N THR A 808 -21.89 -1.42 -56.28
CA THR A 808 -21.82 -0.38 -57.32
C THR A 808 -23.12 -0.29 -58.14
N PRO A 809 -23.52 0.90 -58.63
CA PRO A 809 -24.86 1.14 -59.14
C PRO A 809 -25.03 0.65 -60.57
N ASN A 810 -26.21 0.10 -60.89
CA ASN A 810 -26.72 0.16 -62.25
C ASN A 810 -28.22 0.47 -62.30
N ASP A 811 -28.55 1.31 -63.27
CA ASP A 811 -29.82 2.00 -63.52
C ASP A 811 -31.06 1.10 -63.64
N ASN A 812 -32.22 1.52 -63.12
CA ASN A 812 -33.17 2.38 -63.85
C ASN A 812 -34.55 2.47 -63.17
N LYS A 813 -35.12 3.67 -63.33
CA LYS A 813 -36.48 4.17 -63.07
C LYS A 813 -37.61 3.16 -63.43
N THR A 814 -38.86 3.23 -62.95
CA THR A 814 -39.73 4.39 -62.73
C THR A 814 -41.08 3.94 -62.10
N GLN A 815 -41.67 4.84 -61.30
CA GLN A 815 -43.08 5.27 -61.33
C GLN A 815 -44.26 4.48 -60.67
N THR A 816 -44.75 5.14 -59.61
CA THR A 816 -46.13 5.61 -59.34
C THR A 816 -47.24 4.72 -58.75
N ALA A 817 -47.85 5.34 -57.73
CA ALA A 817 -49.28 5.52 -57.47
C ALA A 817 -49.98 4.60 -56.45
N THR A 818 -50.10 5.15 -55.24
CA THR A 818 -51.35 5.42 -54.48
C THR A 818 -52.50 4.41 -54.60
N GLN A 819 -52.86 3.75 -53.49
CA GLN A 819 -54.08 4.06 -52.73
C GLN A 819 -54.26 3.14 -51.50
N VAL A 820 -54.93 3.73 -50.51
CA VAL A 820 -55.25 3.22 -49.18
C VAL A 820 -56.56 2.41 -49.24
N VAL A 821 -56.69 1.37 -48.40
CA VAL A 821 -57.79 1.12 -47.44
C VAL A 821 -57.85 -0.38 -47.06
N ALA A 822 -57.35 -0.63 -45.85
CA ALA A 822 -57.96 -1.32 -44.71
C ALA A 822 -58.66 -2.71 -44.81
N LYS A 823 -58.28 -3.51 -43.78
CA LYS A 823 -59.08 -4.34 -42.85
C LYS A 823 -58.99 -5.87 -42.94
N THR A 824 -58.30 -6.38 -41.91
CA THR A 824 -58.65 -7.49 -40.98
C THR A 824 -58.85 -8.91 -41.51
N SER A 825 -58.01 -9.84 -41.03
CA SER A 825 -58.35 -10.82 -39.96
C SER A 825 -57.21 -11.83 -39.71
N LYS A 826 -56.85 -12.03 -38.43
CA LYS A 826 -56.05 -13.15 -37.85
C LYS A 826 -56.81 -14.51 -37.96
N PRO A 827 -56.35 -15.67 -37.43
CA PRO A 827 -55.06 -16.09 -36.81
C PRO A 827 -54.54 -17.49 -37.27
N GLY A 828 -53.33 -17.90 -36.83
CA GLY A 828 -52.97 -19.34 -36.85
C GLY A 828 -51.54 -19.75 -36.47
N LYS A 829 -51.35 -20.12 -35.19
CA LYS A 829 -50.40 -21.07 -34.55
C LYS A 829 -49.07 -21.53 -35.23
N MET A 830 -47.96 -21.32 -34.47
CA MET A 830 -46.88 -22.26 -34.00
C MET A 830 -46.61 -23.59 -34.75
N PRO A 831 -45.36 -24.12 -34.84
CA PRO A 831 -44.53 -24.50 -33.67
C PRO A 831 -42.98 -24.53 -33.79
N ARG A 832 -42.35 -24.85 -32.64
CA ARG A 832 -40.95 -25.20 -32.33
C ARG A 832 -40.43 -26.47 -33.05
N THR A 833 -39.09 -26.64 -33.12
CA THR A 833 -38.34 -27.90 -32.81
C THR A 833 -36.82 -27.66 -32.68
N GLN A 834 -36.16 -28.50 -31.87
CA GLN A 834 -34.74 -28.56 -31.47
C GLN A 834 -33.93 -29.57 -32.33
N ASP A 835 -32.61 -29.31 -32.53
CA ASP A 835 -31.38 -30.19 -32.55
C ASP A 835 -31.34 -31.58 -33.24
N PRO A 836 -30.18 -32.33 -33.38
CA PRO A 836 -28.71 -32.04 -33.41
C PRO A 836 -27.88 -32.88 -34.47
N THR A 837 -26.52 -32.86 -34.37
CA THR A 837 -25.47 -33.85 -34.85
C THR A 837 -24.93 -33.73 -36.32
N THR A 838 -23.67 -34.03 -36.77
CA THR A 838 -22.50 -34.84 -36.32
C THR A 838 -21.22 -34.61 -37.23
N ILE A 839 -20.01 -34.53 -36.63
CA ILE A 839 -18.65 -35.12 -36.95
C ILE A 839 -17.91 -35.01 -38.34
N ALA A 840 -16.77 -34.26 -38.36
CA ALA A 840 -15.34 -34.48 -38.81
C ALA A 840 -14.92 -35.23 -40.13
N PRO A 841 -13.63 -35.25 -40.63
CA PRO A 841 -12.35 -34.67 -40.13
C PRO A 841 -11.32 -34.07 -41.18
N MET A 842 -10.23 -33.46 -40.65
CA MET A 842 -8.80 -33.32 -41.09
C MET A 842 -8.36 -32.91 -42.54
N VAL A 843 -7.39 -31.98 -42.65
CA VAL A 843 -5.95 -32.19 -43.02
C VAL A 843 -5.23 -30.82 -43.17
N ALA A 844 -3.95 -30.79 -42.80
CA ALA A 844 -3.04 -29.64 -42.70
C ALA A 844 -2.11 -29.44 -43.93
N MET A 845 -1.39 -28.31 -43.86
CA MET A 845 -0.08 -27.97 -44.49
C MET A 845 -0.05 -27.38 -45.91
N GLY A 846 0.78 -26.32 -46.06
CA GLY A 846 1.51 -26.06 -47.30
C GLY A 846 1.85 -24.59 -47.59
N ALA A 847 3.00 -24.12 -47.13
CA ALA A 847 3.67 -22.91 -47.60
C ALA A 847 4.24 -23.08 -49.03
N GLY A 848 4.42 -21.99 -49.79
CA GLY A 848 5.17 -22.02 -51.04
C GLY A 848 5.09 -20.73 -51.87
N ALA A 849 6.26 -20.15 -52.14
CA ALA A 849 6.50 -18.81 -52.69
C ALA A 849 6.52 -18.70 -54.24
N GLY A 850 6.58 -17.46 -54.75
CA GLY A 850 7.08 -17.12 -56.10
C GLY A 850 6.49 -15.78 -56.62
N LEU A 851 7.18 -14.64 -56.57
CA LEU A 851 8.23 -14.11 -57.48
C LEU A 851 7.71 -13.42 -58.76
N ALA A 852 8.08 -12.13 -58.91
CA ALA A 852 8.59 -11.41 -60.10
C ALA A 852 8.03 -9.97 -60.19
N ALA A 853 8.69 -8.90 -60.65
CA ALA A 853 10.09 -8.47 -60.84
C ALA A 853 10.04 -7.07 -61.52
N PHE A 854 11.21 -6.40 -61.61
CA PHE A 854 11.56 -5.13 -62.28
C PHE A 854 11.46 -3.85 -61.42
N GLY A 855 12.49 -2.99 -61.32
CA GLY A 855 13.77 -2.93 -62.04
C GLY A 855 14.79 -2.00 -61.35
N ALA A 856 16.06 -2.24 -61.67
CA ALA A 856 17.27 -1.66 -61.09
C ALA A 856 17.57 -0.22 -61.55
N VAL A 857 18.39 0.53 -60.78
CA VAL A 857 19.65 1.17 -61.22
C VAL A 857 20.51 1.52 -59.99
N ALA A 858 21.82 1.32 -60.15
CA ALA A 858 22.89 1.34 -59.17
C ALA A 858 23.48 2.73 -58.83
N ARG A 859 24.08 2.88 -57.63
CA ARG A 859 25.54 3.07 -57.41
C ARG A 859 25.90 3.41 -55.95
N ARG A 860 26.91 2.67 -55.45
CA ARG A 860 28.03 3.02 -54.52
C ARG A 860 28.07 4.50 -54.07
N LYS A 861 28.46 4.88 -52.84
CA LYS A 861 29.64 4.47 -52.04
C LYS A 861 29.59 5.27 -50.70
N LYS A 862 30.09 4.66 -49.63
CA LYS A 862 30.83 5.24 -48.47
C LYS A 862 30.59 6.73 -48.12
N ASN A 863 30.07 7.00 -46.93
CA ASN A 863 30.83 7.15 -45.69
C ASN A 863 29.90 6.99 -44.48
#